data_AF-A0A2X0XLA4-F1
#
_entry.id   AF-A0A2X0XLA4-F1
#
_cell.length_a   1.000
_cell.length_b   1.000
_cell.length_c   1.000
_cell.angle_alpha   90.00
_cell.angle_beta   90.00
_cell.angle_gamma   90.00
#
_symmetry.space_group_name_H-M   'P 1'
#
loop_
_entity.id
_entity.type
_entity.pdbx_description
1 polymer ?
#
loop_
_entity_poly.entity_id
_entity_poly.type
_entity_poly.pdbx_seq_one_letter_code
_entity_poly.pdbx_strand_id
1 'polypeptide(L)'
;MKAKSVRYGIWFTLFIFMILLKIPYTFANEADYDVEDSPDGSITIKTYTGIGGDMVIPHQIQGKIVTGIDAWVFTNKNLTSLTIPETITTIGAYAFYQNQLTSVTLPSNLTNISDGVFSLNQLTNVILPNNLSSIGNYAFSGNLLESVDIPKSVISIGDHAFSTNDIVNVKIPEGVKIIGSNAFARNDIESLEIPESVKSIGDEAFSNNYLKEIIIYSKDVEIGDDAFIGHSPNLVIYAPENSSAKEYADRLNINFQGINSPDPVNEADYEWTKNRDGSVTIRDYIGTDMAITIPSQLDGRVVTAIGSGAFGEKGLTQVIIPDSITSIGDVAFAENQLTYVKLPNNLKKIGEGVFFTNKLTAIEIPDQVTQIGSYAFLDNALATVKLPNQLKTIGDFAFMENQLTNIELPATLETIGEWAFSDNHITSLVIPTSVVSIGAYAFATNELSNVTIPSSITSIAESVFLDNQLTSIEIPSSVTNIGRWAFGKNRLSSIEIPKNVMTVEDNAFNDNNLKQVKILSDATILLEDIFNANPSNLIIYGHDASTAQAYANQNNHQFELLTYQIIYHGNGSEQGNPPVDMNMYPRNTPATILDNIGSLEKTGYTFDGWNSTNVGDGIDYTVNSIVDIEESDLALYAKWKANSYVVTFNTNGGTAINPITVIYEALVSKPVIPIKPGYTFLGWYKDAQFTIPWNFTTDMITQNTTLYAKWENVVAQYTVDFETNGGSAVASQKVTKDTLATNPVNPTKAGYTFTGWYKDIELTIPWNFSKDLVKSNITLYAHWVKDGSSGGGGSISPNPSPKPGPNIPEKQEQKPEEQKPEEPKSEEQKPKPEEPIDPQPTEPDIIFSDISQGHWAWAMIQEMAKQGIITGYQDGTFKPNAPIQRQHAALILTRALALEPKKDAREFNDIPKDHLYFGVIDQVQQAGLFEGIDGNFQPTTNLTRAQMAKVLVLAFNLTSSNKDTFEDVPKTHWAHNFIAILAGNGITIGDNGNFRPNDPVTRAEFVTFLYRALHQ
;
A
#
# COMPACT_ATOMS: atom_id res chain seq x y z
N MET A 1 -2.63 -8.67 46.57
CA MET A 1 -1.49 -8.93 45.66
C MET A 1 -1.64 -10.28 44.94
N LYS A 2 -2.81 -10.58 44.36
CA LYS A 2 -3.01 -11.70 43.44
C LYS A 2 -3.97 -11.21 42.36
N ALA A 3 -3.67 -11.54 41.09
CA ALA A 3 -4.24 -11.03 39.83
C ALA A 3 -3.56 -9.79 39.23
N LYS A 4 -2.32 -9.95 38.72
CA LYS A 4 -1.65 -8.97 37.83
C LYS A 4 -0.64 -9.66 36.89
N SER A 5 -1.03 -10.69 36.14
CA SER A 5 -0.10 -11.42 35.26
C SER A 5 -0.76 -11.99 34.00
N VAL A 6 -1.45 -11.15 33.20
CA VAL A 6 -1.85 -11.50 31.81
C VAL A 6 -2.13 -10.20 31.02
N ARG A 7 -1.13 -9.37 30.65
CA ARG A 7 -1.42 -8.19 29.77
C ARG A 7 -0.35 -7.74 28.77
N TYR A 8 0.82 -8.37 28.69
CA TYR A 8 1.93 -7.86 27.85
C TYR A 8 2.11 -8.53 26.47
N GLY A 9 1.36 -9.59 26.13
CA GLY A 9 1.50 -10.32 24.85
C GLY A 9 0.44 -10.07 23.78
N ILE A 10 -0.48 -9.13 23.99
CA ILE A 10 -1.59 -8.87 23.05
C ILE A 10 -1.25 -7.71 22.08
N TRP A 11 -0.20 -6.93 22.30
CA TRP A 11 -0.12 -5.59 21.71
C TRP A 11 0.41 -5.46 20.28
N PHE A 12 1.12 -6.46 19.75
CA PHE A 12 1.52 -6.46 18.33
C PHE A 12 0.47 -7.16 17.44
N THR A 13 -0.29 -8.11 17.99
CA THR A 13 -1.40 -8.79 17.32
C THR A 13 -2.72 -8.01 17.39
N LEU A 14 -2.94 -7.16 18.40
CA LEU A 14 -4.11 -6.25 18.43
C LEU A 14 -4.03 -5.15 17.35
N PHE A 15 -2.83 -4.83 16.86
CA PHE A 15 -2.60 -3.80 15.86
C PHE A 15 -3.15 -4.17 14.47
N ILE A 16 -3.27 -5.46 14.16
CA ILE A 16 -3.91 -5.96 12.94
C ILE A 16 -5.36 -6.42 13.22
N PHE A 17 -5.66 -6.90 14.43
CA PHE A 17 -6.99 -7.44 14.74
C PHE A 17 -8.07 -6.41 15.10
N MET A 18 -7.71 -5.19 15.52
CA MET A 18 -8.71 -4.13 15.81
C MET A 18 -9.34 -3.49 14.55
N ILE A 19 -8.86 -3.83 13.35
CA ILE A 19 -9.50 -3.44 12.09
C ILE A 19 -10.59 -4.46 11.67
N LEU A 20 -10.64 -5.66 12.26
CA LEU A 20 -11.52 -6.76 11.80
C LEU A 20 -12.63 -7.21 12.76
N LEU A 21 -12.82 -6.53 13.89
CA LEU A 21 -14.03 -6.66 14.69
C LEU A 21 -14.83 -5.37 14.61
N LYS A 22 -15.87 -5.38 13.75
CA LYS A 22 -16.95 -4.40 13.74
C LYS A 22 -17.71 -4.46 15.08
N ILE A 23 -17.14 -3.87 16.12
CA ILE A 23 -17.93 -3.15 17.11
C ILE A 23 -18.30 -1.83 16.40
N PRO A 24 -19.56 -1.38 16.42
CA PRO A 24 -19.93 -0.15 15.74
C PRO A 24 -19.15 1.03 16.34
N TYR A 25 -18.05 1.43 15.70
CA TYR A 25 -17.45 2.73 15.92
C TYR A 25 -18.55 3.75 15.64
N THR A 26 -18.92 4.53 16.64
CA THR A 26 -19.68 5.76 16.40
C THR A 26 -18.72 6.70 15.71
N PHE A 27 -18.73 6.72 14.37
CA PHE A 27 -18.13 7.84 13.65
C PHE A 27 -18.79 9.10 14.20
N ALA A 28 -18.00 9.93 14.87
CA ALA A 28 -18.45 11.25 15.24
C ALA A 28 -18.96 11.94 13.98
N ASN A 29 -20.14 12.54 14.08
CA ASN A 29 -20.75 13.21 12.94
C ASN A 29 -19.81 14.35 12.52
N GLU A 30 -19.63 14.62 11.22
CA GLU A 30 -18.85 15.80 10.79
C GLU A 30 -19.40 17.08 11.44
N ALA A 31 -20.70 17.11 11.76
CA ALA A 31 -21.35 18.20 12.48
C ALA A 31 -20.87 18.40 13.93
N ASP A 32 -20.18 17.42 14.52
CA ASP A 32 -19.62 17.50 15.86
C ASP A 32 -18.29 18.26 15.93
N TYR A 33 -17.69 18.58 14.78
CA TYR A 33 -16.40 19.26 14.67
C TYR A 33 -16.58 20.69 14.19
N ASP A 34 -16.06 21.64 14.97
CA ASP A 34 -15.83 23.00 14.49
C ASP A 34 -14.37 23.13 14.05
N VAL A 35 -14.12 23.67 12.85
CA VAL A 35 -12.81 23.67 12.20
C VAL A 35 -12.44 25.04 11.65
N GLU A 36 -11.15 25.35 11.63
CA GLU A 36 -10.59 26.58 11.06
C GLU A 36 -9.69 26.27 9.87
N ASP A 37 -9.83 27.03 8.79
CA ASP A 37 -9.01 26.91 7.58
C ASP A 37 -7.60 27.47 7.79
N SER A 38 -6.61 26.66 7.44
CA SER A 38 -5.21 27.05 7.37
C SER A 38 -4.88 27.69 6.00
N PRO A 39 -3.87 28.59 5.92
CA PRO A 39 -3.47 29.24 4.66
C PRO A 39 -3.04 28.29 3.54
N ASP A 40 -2.63 27.06 3.88
CA ASP A 40 -2.21 26.02 2.95
C ASP A 40 -3.37 25.14 2.42
N GLY A 41 -4.61 25.42 2.85
CA GLY A 41 -5.81 24.66 2.47
C GLY A 41 -6.12 23.46 3.37
N SER A 42 -5.30 23.20 4.39
CA SER A 42 -5.63 22.25 5.47
C SER A 42 -6.56 22.86 6.52
N ILE A 43 -7.00 22.07 7.49
CA ILE A 43 -7.86 22.52 8.59
C ILE A 43 -7.37 22.08 9.96
N THR A 44 -7.68 22.87 10.97
CA THR A 44 -7.43 22.60 12.39
C THR A 44 -8.75 22.46 13.15
N ILE A 45 -8.89 21.41 13.96
CA ILE A 45 -10.09 21.22 14.80
C ILE A 45 -10.05 22.20 15.97
N LYS A 46 -11.06 23.06 16.09
CA LYS A 46 -11.18 24.11 17.11
C LYS A 46 -12.03 23.71 18.30
N THR A 47 -13.12 22.98 18.05
CA THR A 47 -13.98 22.44 19.11
C THR A 47 -14.59 21.10 18.69
N TYR A 48 -14.97 20.30 19.69
CA TYR A 48 -15.68 19.04 19.49
C TYR A 48 -16.91 18.98 20.42
N THR A 49 -18.10 18.79 19.84
CA THR A 49 -19.37 18.71 20.59
C THR A 49 -19.93 17.30 20.71
N GLY A 50 -19.30 16.31 20.07
CA GLY A 50 -19.76 14.93 20.08
C GLY A 50 -19.64 14.25 21.46
N ILE A 51 -20.24 13.05 21.54
CA ILE A 51 -20.23 12.21 22.73
C ILE A 51 -18.89 11.44 22.86
N GLY A 52 -18.65 10.89 24.06
CA GLY A 52 -17.47 10.09 24.39
C GLY A 52 -17.45 8.67 23.82
N GLY A 53 -16.50 7.86 24.30
CA GLY A 53 -16.29 6.47 23.88
C GLY A 53 -15.06 6.30 22.98
N ASP A 54 -15.13 5.33 22.07
CA ASP A 54 -14.07 5.03 21.12
C ASP A 54 -14.08 6.05 19.97
N MET A 55 -12.95 6.72 19.74
CA MET A 55 -12.88 7.84 18.81
C MET A 55 -11.77 7.69 17.78
N VAL A 56 -12.13 7.87 16.50
CA VAL A 56 -11.18 8.00 15.40
C VAL A 56 -11.28 9.42 14.86
N ILE A 57 -10.18 10.18 14.93
CA ILE A 57 -10.13 11.51 14.34
C ILE A 57 -10.11 11.36 12.81
N PRO A 58 -11.04 11.98 12.07
CA PRO A 58 -11.04 11.89 10.61
C PRO A 58 -9.77 12.52 10.01
N HIS A 59 -9.18 11.87 9.00
CA HIS A 59 -8.07 12.45 8.23
C HIS A 59 -8.52 13.64 7.35
N GLN A 60 -9.83 13.73 7.08
CA GLN A 60 -10.48 14.84 6.37
C GLN A 60 -11.79 15.22 7.06
N ILE A 61 -12.09 16.53 7.10
CA ILE A 61 -13.40 17.07 7.47
C ILE A 61 -13.77 18.09 6.37
N GLN A 62 -15.01 18.04 5.85
CA GLN A 62 -15.45 18.93 4.75
C GLN A 62 -14.56 18.86 3.49
N GLY A 63 -13.97 17.68 3.22
CA GLY A 63 -13.08 17.43 2.08
C GLY A 63 -11.68 18.07 2.19
N LYS A 64 -11.33 18.66 3.34
CA LYS A 64 -10.00 19.24 3.62
C LYS A 64 -9.23 18.37 4.61
N ILE A 65 -7.92 18.26 4.43
CA ILE A 65 -7.05 17.44 5.29
C ILE A 65 -6.95 18.06 6.68
N VAL A 66 -7.18 17.26 7.72
CA VAL A 66 -7.00 17.69 9.11
C VAL A 66 -5.53 17.56 9.48
N THR A 67 -4.90 18.69 9.83
CA THR A 67 -3.46 18.78 10.13
C THR A 67 -3.18 19.23 11.57
N GLY A 68 -4.18 19.71 12.29
CA GLY A 68 -4.03 20.20 13.65
C GLY A 68 -5.24 19.97 14.54
N ILE A 69 -4.99 19.95 15.85
CA ILE A 69 -6.00 19.93 16.91
C ILE A 69 -5.67 21.07 17.86
N ASP A 70 -6.61 21.96 18.15
CA ASP A 70 -6.39 23.04 19.10
C ASP A 70 -6.36 22.57 20.56
N ALA A 71 -5.98 23.49 21.45
CA ALA A 71 -5.99 23.23 22.87
C ALA A 71 -7.41 22.92 23.39
N TRP A 72 -7.51 22.03 24.37
CA TRP A 72 -8.74 21.67 25.09
C TRP A 72 -9.88 21.02 24.27
N VAL A 73 -9.69 20.75 22.97
CA VAL A 73 -10.77 20.33 22.05
C VAL A 73 -11.56 19.11 22.54
N PHE A 74 -10.86 18.07 23.02
CA PHE A 74 -11.43 16.81 23.47
C PHE A 74 -11.34 16.64 24.99
N THR A 75 -11.30 17.72 25.76
CA THR A 75 -11.21 17.64 27.21
C THR A 75 -12.49 17.09 27.84
N ASN A 76 -12.34 16.19 28.82
CA ASN A 76 -13.43 15.65 29.63
C ASN A 76 -14.61 15.10 28.80
N LYS A 77 -14.28 14.35 27.74
CA LYS A 77 -15.25 13.74 26.83
C LYS A 77 -15.58 12.29 27.18
N ASN A 78 -14.94 11.69 28.18
CA ASN A 78 -15.03 10.25 28.46
C ASN A 78 -14.58 9.40 27.26
N LEU A 79 -13.52 9.80 26.56
CA LEU A 79 -12.92 8.97 25.52
C LEU A 79 -12.27 7.73 26.14
N THR A 80 -12.53 6.55 25.57
CA THR A 80 -11.98 5.25 26.02
C THR A 80 -10.84 4.77 25.13
N SER A 81 -10.90 5.08 23.84
CA SER A 81 -9.81 4.86 22.88
C SER A 81 -9.73 6.02 21.89
N LEU A 82 -8.55 6.20 21.31
CA LEU A 82 -8.25 7.32 20.42
C LEU A 82 -7.30 6.89 19.29
N THR A 83 -7.72 7.11 18.05
CA THR A 83 -6.85 7.02 16.87
C THR A 83 -6.64 8.41 16.28
N ILE A 84 -5.39 8.84 16.20
CA ILE A 84 -4.96 10.12 15.61
C ILE A 84 -4.31 9.82 14.25
N PRO A 85 -4.79 10.38 13.14
CA PRO A 85 -4.23 10.09 11.82
C PRO A 85 -2.86 10.75 11.63
N GLU A 86 -1.99 10.14 10.81
CA GLU A 86 -0.65 10.65 10.45
C GLU A 86 -0.66 12.03 9.78
N THR A 87 -1.82 12.50 9.30
CA THR A 87 -1.99 13.85 8.76
C THR A 87 -1.86 14.93 9.84
N ILE A 88 -2.10 14.60 11.11
CA ILE A 88 -1.98 15.52 12.23
C ILE A 88 -0.51 15.80 12.51
N THR A 89 -0.12 17.06 12.35
CA THR A 89 1.24 17.57 12.61
C THR A 89 1.35 18.32 13.93
N THR A 90 0.22 18.76 14.50
CA THR A 90 0.17 19.54 15.74
C THR A 90 -1.03 19.14 16.61
N ILE A 91 -0.79 19.02 17.92
CA ILE A 91 -1.83 18.76 18.93
C ILE A 91 -1.66 19.80 20.03
N GLY A 92 -2.70 20.58 20.29
CA GLY A 92 -2.69 21.65 21.27
C GLY A 92 -2.63 21.17 22.72
N ALA A 93 -2.27 22.09 23.61
CA ALA A 93 -2.18 21.81 25.03
C ALA A 93 -3.53 21.33 25.60
N TYR A 94 -3.49 20.33 26.47
CA TYR A 94 -4.67 19.75 27.13
C TYR A 94 -5.76 19.22 26.19
N ALA A 95 -5.44 18.97 24.91
CA ALA A 95 -6.43 18.54 23.93
C ALA A 95 -7.22 17.30 24.36
N PHE A 96 -6.59 16.33 25.03
CA PHE A 96 -7.23 15.10 25.53
C PHE A 96 -7.21 14.98 27.06
N TYR A 97 -7.14 16.11 27.75
CA TYR A 97 -7.13 16.18 29.21
C TYR A 97 -8.40 15.57 29.84
N GLN A 98 -8.23 14.80 30.90
CA GLN A 98 -9.31 14.26 31.74
C GLN A 98 -10.26 13.29 31.00
N ASN A 99 -9.71 12.27 30.33
CA ASN A 99 -10.50 11.23 29.66
C ASN A 99 -10.27 9.84 30.32
N GLN A 100 -10.66 8.76 29.64
CA GLN A 100 -10.53 7.37 30.10
C GLN A 100 -9.64 6.55 29.14
N LEU A 101 -8.73 7.21 28.42
CA LEU A 101 -7.88 6.57 27.42
C LEU A 101 -6.95 5.56 28.10
N THR A 102 -6.93 4.33 27.62
CA THR A 102 -6.01 3.28 28.12
C THR A 102 -4.72 3.17 27.32
N SER A 103 -4.74 3.69 26.08
CA SER A 103 -3.59 3.74 25.17
C SER A 103 -3.77 4.85 24.14
N VAL A 104 -2.67 5.32 23.55
CA VAL A 104 -2.69 6.24 22.41
C VAL A 104 -1.53 5.96 21.45
N THR A 105 -1.83 5.98 20.14
CA THR A 105 -0.80 5.99 19.09
C THR A 105 -0.65 7.42 18.59
N LEU A 106 0.58 7.94 18.68
CA LEU A 106 0.89 9.30 18.27
C LEU A 106 1.42 9.32 16.83
N PRO A 107 1.04 10.33 16.02
CA PRO A 107 1.58 10.50 14.67
C PRO A 107 3.10 10.58 14.66
N SER A 108 3.73 9.87 13.72
CA SER A 108 5.19 9.74 13.63
C SER A 108 5.92 11.04 13.30
N ASN A 109 5.20 12.00 12.73
CA ASN A 109 5.68 13.32 12.30
C ASN A 109 5.60 14.40 13.40
N LEU A 110 5.08 14.09 14.59
CA LEU A 110 5.09 15.06 15.69
C LEU A 110 6.52 15.38 16.13
N THR A 111 6.79 16.68 16.30
CA THR A 111 8.08 17.20 16.75
C THR A 111 8.08 17.59 18.23
N ASN A 112 6.91 17.71 18.85
CA ASN A 112 6.72 18.11 20.24
C ASN A 112 5.44 17.47 20.82
N ILE A 113 5.46 17.17 22.11
CA ILE A 113 4.26 16.84 22.88
C ILE A 113 3.87 18.06 23.71
N SER A 114 2.65 18.59 23.51
CA SER A 114 2.18 19.80 24.18
C SER A 114 1.82 19.59 25.65
N ASP A 115 1.76 20.68 26.40
CA ASP A 115 1.43 20.67 27.83
C ASP A 115 0.08 19.98 28.10
N GLY A 116 0.05 19.07 29.09
CA GLY A 116 -1.14 18.44 29.63
C GLY A 116 -1.97 17.60 28.66
N VAL A 117 -1.46 17.37 27.44
CA VAL A 117 -2.24 16.84 26.32
C VAL A 117 -2.95 15.52 26.64
N PHE A 118 -2.33 14.62 27.42
CA PHE A 118 -2.90 13.35 27.87
C PHE A 118 -2.98 13.23 29.39
N SER A 119 -2.97 14.35 30.13
CA SER A 119 -3.06 14.32 31.59
C SER A 119 -4.42 13.84 32.09
N LEU A 120 -4.44 13.15 33.24
CA LEU A 120 -5.61 12.58 33.90
C LEU A 120 -6.36 11.60 32.98
N ASN A 121 -5.67 10.57 32.52
CA ASN A 121 -6.22 9.46 31.73
C ASN A 121 -5.96 8.13 32.43
N GLN A 122 -6.05 7.00 31.71
CA GLN A 122 -5.77 5.66 32.23
C GLN A 122 -4.68 4.97 31.38
N LEU A 123 -3.79 5.76 30.76
CA LEU A 123 -2.78 5.23 29.84
C LEU A 123 -1.85 4.29 30.59
N THR A 124 -1.75 3.05 30.13
CA THR A 124 -0.80 2.06 30.67
C THR A 124 0.50 2.02 29.88
N ASN A 125 0.46 2.49 28.62
CA ASN A 125 1.60 2.59 27.72
C ASN A 125 1.45 3.80 26.79
N VAL A 126 2.58 4.28 26.27
CA VAL A 126 2.63 5.28 25.19
C VAL A 126 3.86 5.03 24.31
N ILE A 127 3.67 5.06 22.99
CA ILE A 127 4.78 5.03 22.02
C ILE A 127 5.05 6.46 21.58
N LEU A 128 6.23 6.96 21.92
CA LEU A 128 6.66 8.32 21.60
C LEU A 128 7.32 8.38 20.21
N PRO A 129 6.98 9.37 19.35
CA PRO A 129 7.60 9.54 18.04
C PRO A 129 9.12 9.78 18.12
N ASN A 130 9.89 9.15 17.24
CA ASN A 130 11.36 9.20 17.27
C ASN A 130 11.96 10.60 16.98
N ASN A 131 11.17 11.53 16.44
CA ASN A 131 11.61 12.89 16.07
C ASN A 131 11.22 13.97 17.09
N LEU A 132 10.76 13.59 18.28
CA LEU A 132 10.38 14.54 19.33
C LEU A 132 11.58 15.33 19.85
N SER A 133 11.44 16.65 19.91
CA SER A 133 12.43 17.55 20.50
C SER A 133 12.13 17.91 21.96
N SER A 134 10.86 17.91 22.36
CA SER A 134 10.47 18.20 23.75
C SER A 134 9.16 17.51 24.15
N ILE A 135 9.02 17.29 25.47
CA ILE A 135 7.81 16.81 26.11
C ILE A 135 7.33 17.90 27.07
N GLY A 136 6.11 18.37 26.88
CA GLY A 136 5.53 19.50 27.62
C GLY A 136 5.18 19.21 29.07
N ASN A 137 4.83 20.27 29.79
CA ASN A 137 4.47 20.22 31.20
C ASN A 137 3.19 19.40 31.39
N TYR A 138 3.12 18.56 32.42
CA TYR A 138 1.97 17.69 32.70
C TYR A 138 1.58 16.72 31.57
N ALA A 139 2.33 16.60 30.46
CA ALA A 139 1.88 15.92 29.24
C ALA A 139 1.19 14.56 29.45
N PHE A 140 1.73 13.74 30.35
CA PHE A 140 1.24 12.41 30.73
C PHE A 140 0.98 12.28 32.25
N SER A 141 0.80 13.39 32.97
CA SER A 141 0.58 13.39 34.42
C SER A 141 -0.75 12.72 34.81
N GLY A 142 -0.74 11.88 35.85
CA GLY A 142 -1.96 11.23 36.36
C GLY A 142 -2.49 10.14 35.44
N ASN A 143 -1.62 9.22 35.05
CA ASN A 143 -1.93 8.05 34.24
C ASN A 143 -1.53 6.77 35.01
N LEU A 144 -1.43 5.64 34.30
CA LEU A 144 -1.05 4.32 34.84
C LEU A 144 0.16 3.76 34.08
N LEU A 145 1.04 4.63 33.56
CA LEU A 145 2.19 4.21 32.76
C LEU A 145 3.14 3.40 33.64
N GLU A 146 3.47 2.17 33.24
CA GLU A 146 4.44 1.31 33.97
C GLU A 146 5.89 1.53 33.49
N SER A 147 6.05 2.05 32.26
CA SER A 147 7.33 2.43 31.67
C SER A 147 7.14 3.51 30.60
N VAL A 148 8.24 4.18 30.23
CA VAL A 148 8.27 5.11 29.10
C VAL A 148 9.63 5.07 28.40
N ASP A 149 9.60 4.83 27.08
CA ASP A 149 10.78 4.93 26.21
C ASP A 149 10.90 6.36 25.66
N ILE A 150 11.82 7.13 26.22
CA ILE A 150 12.07 8.52 25.80
C ILE A 150 13.01 8.52 24.59
N PRO A 151 12.62 9.11 23.44
CA PRO A 151 13.48 9.17 22.25
C PRO A 151 14.77 9.97 22.48
N LYS A 152 15.87 9.53 21.87
CA LYS A 152 17.20 10.20 21.95
C LYS A 152 17.20 11.64 21.40
N SER A 153 16.20 12.00 20.62
CA SER A 153 16.00 13.33 20.06
C SER A 153 15.45 14.34 21.07
N VAL A 154 14.89 13.89 22.20
CA VAL A 154 14.28 14.75 23.21
C VAL A 154 15.37 15.54 23.95
N ILE A 155 15.20 16.86 23.97
CA ILE A 155 16.12 17.81 24.61
C ILE A 155 15.63 18.22 26.00
N SER A 156 14.31 18.29 26.20
CA SER A 156 13.72 18.72 27.48
C SER A 156 12.45 17.95 27.81
N ILE A 157 12.34 17.61 29.09
CA ILE A 157 11.15 17.01 29.72
C ILE A 157 10.58 18.07 30.66
N GLY A 158 9.32 18.45 30.44
CA GLY A 158 8.64 19.52 31.18
C GLY A 158 8.29 19.16 32.61
N ASP A 159 7.84 20.18 33.35
CA ASP A 159 7.42 20.06 34.73
C ASP A 159 6.23 19.11 34.83
N HIS A 160 6.23 18.22 35.82
CA HIS A 160 5.17 17.23 36.05
C HIS A 160 4.89 16.28 34.86
N ALA A 161 5.70 16.26 33.79
CA ALA A 161 5.39 15.60 32.52
C ALA A 161 4.91 14.15 32.66
N PHE A 162 5.52 13.37 33.56
CA PHE A 162 5.21 11.97 33.87
C PHE A 162 4.85 11.76 35.35
N SER A 163 4.45 12.81 36.06
CA SER A 163 4.12 12.72 37.49
C SER A 163 2.85 11.91 37.76
N THR A 164 2.78 11.24 38.92
CA THR A 164 1.61 10.45 39.33
C THR A 164 1.27 9.37 38.30
N ASN A 165 2.19 8.42 38.13
CA ASN A 165 2.06 7.23 37.27
C ASN A 165 2.56 6.00 38.06
N ASP A 166 2.68 4.84 37.39
CA ASP A 166 3.16 3.59 37.98
C ASP A 166 4.56 3.22 37.41
N ILE A 167 5.36 4.21 36.98
CA ILE A 167 6.61 3.95 36.24
C ILE A 167 7.62 3.30 37.18
N VAL A 168 8.07 2.08 36.85
CA VAL A 168 9.06 1.35 37.64
C VAL A 168 10.49 1.59 37.12
N ASN A 169 10.63 1.74 35.81
CA ASN A 169 11.91 1.96 35.15
C ASN A 169 11.77 3.07 34.09
N VAL A 170 12.69 4.03 34.10
CA VAL A 170 12.80 5.07 33.07
C VAL A 170 14.25 5.23 32.64
N LYS A 171 14.47 5.25 31.32
CA LYS A 171 15.77 5.55 30.73
C LYS A 171 15.79 7.00 30.26
N ILE A 172 16.66 7.81 30.85
CA ILE A 172 16.93 9.16 30.36
C ILE A 172 17.98 9.04 29.24
N PRO A 173 17.64 9.32 27.98
CA PRO A 173 18.57 9.10 26.86
C PRO A 173 19.62 10.21 26.77
N GLU A 174 20.76 9.87 26.16
CA GLU A 174 21.75 10.87 25.75
C GLU A 174 21.11 11.84 24.73
N GLY A 175 21.05 13.12 25.10
CA GLY A 175 20.34 14.17 24.37
C GLY A 175 19.50 15.07 25.27
N VAL A 176 18.94 14.51 26.34
CA VAL A 176 18.16 15.27 27.34
C VAL A 176 19.09 16.21 28.09
N LYS A 177 18.73 17.49 28.11
CA LYS A 177 19.45 18.55 28.81
C LYS A 177 18.71 19.00 30.07
N ILE A 178 17.39 18.97 30.06
CA ILE A 178 16.55 19.53 31.12
C ILE A 178 15.51 18.51 31.52
N ILE A 179 15.44 18.23 32.82
CA ILE A 179 14.36 17.49 33.47
C ILE A 179 13.64 18.48 34.39
N GLY A 180 12.37 18.77 34.11
CA GLY A 180 11.58 19.77 34.83
C GLY A 180 11.24 19.39 36.26
N SER A 181 10.70 20.35 37.01
CA SER A 181 10.27 20.15 38.39
C SER A 181 9.12 19.15 38.46
N ASN A 182 9.18 18.24 39.43
CA ASN A 182 8.24 17.13 39.60
C ASN A 182 8.05 16.24 38.36
N ALA A 183 8.94 16.27 37.35
CA ALA A 183 8.73 15.61 36.06
C ALA A 183 8.36 14.12 36.18
N PHE A 184 8.97 13.39 37.11
CA PHE A 184 8.73 11.97 37.42
C PHE A 184 8.30 11.75 38.88
N ALA A 185 7.75 12.78 39.54
CA ALA A 185 7.30 12.66 40.92
C ALA A 185 6.14 11.66 41.07
N ARG A 186 6.08 10.93 42.19
CA ARG A 186 5.03 9.95 42.52
C ARG A 186 4.92 8.86 41.44
N ASN A 187 6.00 8.13 41.28
CA ASN A 187 6.10 6.91 40.48
C ASN A 187 6.69 5.79 41.36
N ASP A 188 6.98 4.64 40.76
CA ASP A 188 7.52 3.47 41.43
C ASP A 188 9.01 3.22 41.06
N ILE A 189 9.75 4.27 40.68
CA ILE A 189 11.12 4.14 40.16
C ILE A 189 12.08 3.68 41.27
N GLU A 190 12.79 2.57 41.04
CA GLU A 190 13.75 2.02 42.00
C GLU A 190 15.21 2.41 41.73
N SER A 191 15.59 2.63 40.47
CA SER A 191 16.93 3.06 40.09
C SER A 191 16.88 4.06 38.94
N LEU A 192 17.89 4.94 38.86
CA LEU A 192 17.93 6.02 37.89
C LEU A 192 19.34 6.24 37.35
N GLU A 193 19.46 6.37 36.04
CA GLU A 193 20.71 6.74 35.36
C GLU A 193 20.53 8.09 34.64
N ILE A 194 21.33 9.08 35.02
CA ILE A 194 21.32 10.44 34.48
C ILE A 194 22.55 10.64 33.57
N PRO A 195 22.36 10.78 32.25
CA PRO A 195 23.47 10.89 31.28
C PRO A 195 24.27 12.20 31.43
N GLU A 196 25.45 12.26 30.80
CA GLU A 196 26.34 13.43 30.88
C GLU A 196 25.72 14.68 30.21
N SER A 197 24.80 14.47 29.26
CA SER A 197 24.07 15.56 28.58
C SER A 197 23.14 16.37 29.49
N VAL A 198 22.69 15.81 30.63
CA VAL A 198 21.76 16.52 31.53
C VAL A 198 22.46 17.67 32.23
N LYS A 199 21.89 18.87 32.06
CA LYS A 199 22.36 20.13 32.62
C LYS A 199 21.58 20.55 33.86
N SER A 200 20.29 20.23 33.93
CA SER A 200 19.45 20.58 35.07
C SER A 200 18.41 19.53 35.39
N ILE A 201 18.25 19.24 36.68
CA ILE A 201 17.18 18.44 37.27
C ILE A 201 16.38 19.38 38.18
N GLY A 202 15.10 19.58 37.90
CA GLY A 202 14.25 20.50 38.63
C GLY A 202 13.94 20.06 40.06
N ASP A 203 13.32 20.98 40.82
CA ASP A 203 12.88 20.73 42.19
C ASP A 203 11.90 19.54 42.23
N GLU A 204 12.06 18.65 43.22
CA GLU A 204 11.21 17.47 43.40
C GLU A 204 11.06 16.56 42.15
N ALA A 205 11.95 16.66 41.15
CA ALA A 205 11.81 16.00 39.84
C ALA A 205 11.51 14.51 39.92
N PHE A 206 12.09 13.80 40.88
CA PHE A 206 11.88 12.37 41.13
C PHE A 206 11.36 12.13 42.56
N SER A 207 10.66 13.08 43.15
CA SER A 207 10.14 12.96 44.51
C SER A 207 9.13 11.81 44.65
N ASN A 208 9.09 11.19 45.84
CA ASN A 208 8.15 10.11 46.19
C ASN A 208 8.21 8.93 45.21
N ASN A 209 9.42 8.47 44.92
CA ASN A 209 9.73 7.22 44.24
C ASN A 209 10.36 6.21 45.22
N TYR A 210 10.69 5.00 44.78
CA TYR A 210 11.37 4.00 45.62
C TYR A 210 12.88 3.93 45.41
N LEU A 211 13.50 5.03 44.97
CA LEU A 211 14.91 5.09 44.56
C LEU A 211 15.86 4.49 45.62
N LYS A 212 16.61 3.46 45.21
CA LYS A 212 17.67 2.77 45.96
C LYS A 212 19.06 3.16 45.43
N GLU A 213 19.15 3.47 44.15
CA GLU A 213 20.40 3.81 43.46
C GLU A 213 20.15 4.90 42.41
N ILE A 214 21.03 5.91 42.36
CA ILE A 214 21.05 6.92 41.30
C ILE A 214 22.48 7.07 40.78
N ILE A 215 22.68 6.95 39.47
CA ILE A 215 23.97 7.20 38.81
C ILE A 215 23.86 8.52 38.05
N ILE A 216 24.78 9.46 38.30
CA ILE A 216 24.85 10.77 37.64
C ILE A 216 26.24 10.94 37.04
N TYR A 217 26.34 10.93 35.71
CA TYR A 217 27.64 11.07 35.03
C TYR A 217 28.14 12.52 34.95
N SER A 218 27.21 13.48 34.84
CA SER A 218 27.55 14.89 34.72
C SER A 218 28.13 15.43 36.03
N LYS A 219 29.32 16.03 35.95
CA LYS A 219 29.94 16.72 37.10
C LYS A 219 29.28 18.05 37.44
N ASP A 220 28.69 18.73 36.45
CA ASP A 220 28.21 20.12 36.54
C ASP A 220 26.68 20.19 36.37
N VAL A 221 25.93 19.16 36.80
CA VAL A 221 24.46 19.17 36.71
C VAL A 221 23.85 20.05 37.81
N GLU A 222 22.97 20.97 37.47
CA GLU A 222 22.20 21.73 38.46
C GLU A 222 21.10 20.82 39.02
N ILE A 223 21.12 20.55 40.33
CA ILE A 223 20.13 19.71 41.00
C ILE A 223 19.27 20.59 41.90
N GLY A 224 17.98 20.66 41.57
CA GLY A 224 16.96 21.39 42.32
C GLY A 224 16.77 20.87 43.73
N ASP A 225 16.08 21.65 44.54
CA ASP A 225 15.82 21.28 45.93
C ASP A 225 14.89 20.06 45.99
N ASP A 226 15.21 19.14 46.90
CA ASP A 226 14.43 17.92 47.14
C ASP A 226 14.19 17.07 45.88
N ALA A 227 15.03 17.19 44.84
CA ALA A 227 14.91 16.49 43.55
C ALA A 227 14.66 14.98 43.68
N PHE A 228 15.17 14.34 44.73
CA PHE A 228 15.02 12.90 45.00
C PHE A 228 14.27 12.60 46.30
N ILE A 229 13.60 13.55 46.95
CA ILE A 229 12.97 13.36 48.28
C ILE A 229 11.97 12.19 48.29
N GLY A 230 11.82 11.52 49.44
CA GLY A 230 10.92 10.37 49.56
C GLY A 230 11.49 9.07 48.99
N HIS A 231 12.80 9.04 48.73
CA HIS A 231 13.57 7.85 48.33
C HIS A 231 13.70 6.80 49.45
N SER A 232 14.24 5.62 49.12
CA SER A 232 14.53 4.57 50.09
C SER A 232 15.57 5.03 51.14
N PRO A 233 15.52 4.58 52.41
CA PRO A 233 16.44 5.02 53.47
C PRO A 233 17.93 4.79 53.16
N ASN A 234 18.23 3.83 52.28
CA ASN A 234 19.58 3.44 51.91
C ASN A 234 19.95 3.89 50.49
N LEU A 235 19.32 4.96 49.97
CA LEU A 235 19.68 5.51 48.67
C LEU A 235 21.19 5.79 48.60
N VAL A 236 21.83 5.32 47.53
CA VAL A 236 23.21 5.66 47.17
C VAL A 236 23.23 6.47 45.86
N ILE A 237 23.90 7.61 45.88
CA ILE A 237 24.18 8.42 44.69
C ILE A 237 25.60 8.13 44.22
N TYR A 238 25.73 7.67 42.98
CA TYR A 238 26.99 7.44 42.29
C TYR A 238 27.28 8.61 41.35
N ALA A 239 28.29 9.43 41.62
CA ALA A 239 28.68 10.54 40.73
C ALA A 239 30.18 10.89 40.85
N PRO A 240 30.78 11.75 40.01
CA PRO A 240 32.18 12.13 40.17
C PRO A 240 32.43 12.80 41.55
N GLU A 241 33.57 12.54 42.19
CA GLU A 241 33.87 13.11 43.54
C GLU A 241 33.83 14.65 43.60
N ASN A 242 34.21 15.30 42.50
CA ASN A 242 34.13 16.76 42.35
C ASN A 242 32.89 17.13 41.53
N SER A 243 31.70 16.73 41.98
CA SER A 243 30.43 17.01 41.29
C SER A 243 29.41 17.76 42.15
N SER A 244 28.50 18.46 41.49
CA SER A 244 27.30 19.03 42.13
C SER A 244 26.42 17.96 42.80
N ALA A 245 26.42 16.73 42.29
CA ALA A 245 25.74 15.60 42.92
C ALA A 245 26.34 15.23 44.28
N LYS A 246 27.68 15.36 44.45
CA LYS A 246 28.33 15.21 45.75
C LYS A 246 27.88 16.27 46.74
N GLU A 247 27.86 17.54 46.31
CA GLU A 247 27.39 18.66 47.14
C GLU A 247 25.93 18.46 47.56
N TYR A 248 25.08 18.00 46.64
CA TYR A 248 23.69 17.67 46.93
C TYR A 248 23.55 16.53 47.95
N ALA A 249 24.31 15.44 47.77
CA ALA A 249 24.30 14.29 48.69
C ALA A 249 24.76 14.68 50.10
N ASP A 250 25.82 15.49 50.21
CA ASP A 250 26.33 15.99 51.49
C ASP A 250 25.31 16.89 52.20
N ARG A 251 24.67 17.79 51.45
CA ARG A 251 23.65 18.72 51.96
C ARG A 251 22.47 17.99 52.61
N LEU A 252 22.06 16.85 52.03
CA LEU A 252 20.90 16.08 52.46
C LEU A 252 21.24 14.80 53.24
N ASN A 253 22.53 14.55 53.50
CA ASN A 253 23.04 13.36 54.19
C ASN A 253 22.56 12.04 53.51
N ILE A 254 22.68 11.99 52.19
CA ILE A 254 22.42 10.80 51.36
C ILE A 254 23.74 10.04 51.16
N ASN A 255 23.71 8.70 51.10
CA ASN A 255 24.92 7.93 50.85
C ASN A 255 25.47 8.27 49.46
N PHE A 256 26.79 8.37 49.34
CA PHE A 256 27.46 8.77 48.10
C PHE A 256 28.63 7.83 47.79
N GLN A 257 28.84 7.53 46.51
CA GLN A 257 30.01 6.84 45.99
C GLN A 257 30.56 7.52 44.73
N GLY A 258 31.87 7.77 44.69
CA GLY A 258 32.54 8.38 43.54
C GLY A 258 32.66 7.45 42.32
N ILE A 259 32.09 7.79 41.15
CA ILE A 259 32.24 6.96 39.91
C ILE A 259 33.62 7.10 39.23
N ASN A 260 34.35 8.17 39.54
CA ASN A 260 35.69 8.47 39.00
C ASN A 260 36.78 8.45 40.08
N SER A 261 36.41 8.12 41.32
CA SER A 261 37.42 7.62 42.25
C SER A 261 37.84 6.27 41.68
N PRO A 262 39.13 5.86 41.71
CA PRO A 262 39.38 4.43 41.77
C PRO A 262 38.46 3.95 42.89
N ASP A 263 37.57 3.02 42.58
CA ASP A 263 36.75 2.36 43.58
C ASP A 263 37.70 2.08 44.77
N PRO A 264 37.23 2.09 46.02
CA PRO A 264 37.88 1.27 47.02
C PRO A 264 37.72 -0.21 46.58
N VAL A 265 38.35 -0.58 45.45
CA VAL A 265 38.53 -1.94 45.00
C VAL A 265 39.45 -2.51 46.05
N ASN A 266 38.90 -3.39 46.87
CA ASN A 266 39.76 -4.34 47.51
C ASN A 266 40.30 -5.26 46.40
N GLU A 267 41.43 -4.91 45.79
CA GLU A 267 42.02 -5.70 44.70
C GLU A 267 42.25 -7.16 45.10
N ALA A 268 42.33 -7.44 46.41
CA ALA A 268 42.42 -8.79 46.95
C ALA A 268 41.15 -9.63 46.74
N ASP A 269 40.01 -9.03 46.42
CA ASP A 269 38.77 -9.75 46.12
C ASP A 269 38.77 -10.34 44.71
N TYR A 270 39.74 -10.01 43.87
CA TYR A 270 39.82 -10.42 42.47
C TYR A 270 41.11 -11.18 42.17
N GLU A 271 40.99 -12.42 41.73
CA GLU A 271 42.11 -13.12 41.09
C GLU A 271 42.11 -12.79 39.59
N TRP A 272 43.26 -12.37 39.05
CA TRP A 272 43.32 -11.88 37.67
C TRP A 272 44.64 -12.19 36.99
N THR A 273 44.68 -12.06 35.67
CA THR A 273 45.94 -12.14 34.91
C THR A 273 46.10 -11.11 33.82
N LYS A 274 47.37 -10.77 33.60
CA LYS A 274 47.80 -9.82 32.58
C LYS A 274 47.79 -10.45 31.18
N ASN A 275 47.13 -9.77 30.26
CA ASN A 275 47.07 -10.09 28.84
C ASN A 275 48.33 -9.58 28.10
N ARG A 276 48.55 -10.04 26.86
CA ARG A 276 49.75 -9.69 26.06
C ARG A 276 49.86 -8.20 25.73
N ASP A 277 48.71 -7.54 25.56
CA ASP A 277 48.57 -6.10 25.30
C ASP A 277 48.73 -5.24 26.57
N GLY A 278 48.82 -5.87 27.74
CA GLY A 278 48.96 -5.20 29.04
C GLY A 278 47.67 -4.98 29.82
N SER A 279 46.51 -5.31 29.24
CA SER A 279 45.19 -5.32 29.90
C SER A 279 45.06 -6.52 30.87
N VAL A 280 43.94 -6.61 31.58
CA VAL A 280 43.68 -7.63 32.60
C VAL A 280 42.40 -8.44 32.29
N THR A 281 42.46 -9.73 32.57
CA THR A 281 41.32 -10.65 32.63
C THR A 281 41.10 -11.12 34.06
N ILE A 282 39.91 -10.91 34.63
CA ILE A 282 39.52 -11.46 35.94
C ILE A 282 39.26 -12.96 35.78
N ARG A 283 39.79 -13.79 36.68
CA ARG A 283 39.66 -15.25 36.66
C ARG A 283 38.78 -15.80 37.77
N ASP A 284 38.75 -15.13 38.91
CA ASP A 284 37.89 -15.51 40.02
C ASP A 284 37.58 -14.29 40.89
N TYR A 285 36.43 -14.31 41.54
CA TYR A 285 36.01 -13.37 42.57
C TYR A 285 35.94 -14.11 43.90
N ILE A 286 36.77 -13.68 44.84
CA ILE A 286 36.93 -14.26 46.18
C ILE A 286 36.46 -13.29 47.28
N GLY A 287 35.91 -12.15 46.89
CA GLY A 287 35.29 -11.19 47.81
C GLY A 287 34.00 -11.71 48.42
N THR A 288 33.51 -11.00 49.44
CA THR A 288 32.30 -11.37 50.18
C THR A 288 31.08 -10.53 49.82
N ASP A 289 31.26 -9.43 49.08
CA ASP A 289 30.15 -8.57 48.70
C ASP A 289 29.25 -9.25 47.69
N MET A 290 27.94 -9.14 47.92
CA MET A 290 26.91 -9.74 47.05
C MET A 290 26.36 -8.76 46.02
N ALA A 291 26.62 -7.46 46.14
CA ALA A 291 26.26 -6.45 45.14
C ALA A 291 27.53 -5.72 44.76
N ILE A 292 28.00 -5.92 43.52
CA ILE A 292 29.33 -5.49 43.11
C ILE A 292 29.31 -4.64 41.84
N THR A 293 30.25 -3.70 41.77
CA THR A 293 30.69 -3.08 40.52
C THR A 293 32.04 -3.65 40.16
N ILE A 294 32.16 -4.23 38.97
CA ILE A 294 33.43 -4.78 38.50
C ILE A 294 34.37 -3.61 38.20
N PRO A 295 35.61 -3.62 38.72
CA PRO A 295 36.51 -2.51 38.53
C PRO A 295 36.96 -2.39 37.07
N SER A 296 36.99 -1.16 36.56
CA SER A 296 37.52 -0.89 35.21
C SER A 296 39.05 -1.00 35.14
N GLN A 297 39.74 -0.97 36.30
CA GLN A 297 41.18 -1.16 36.42
C GLN A 297 41.56 -2.02 37.63
N LEU A 298 42.61 -2.84 37.48
CA LEU A 298 43.27 -3.59 38.56
C LEU A 298 44.78 -3.37 38.44
N ASP A 299 45.46 -2.98 39.53
CA ASP A 299 46.88 -2.63 39.54
C ASP A 299 47.23 -1.56 38.47
N GLY A 300 46.33 -0.59 38.28
CA GLY A 300 46.43 0.47 37.27
C GLY A 300 46.34 -0.01 35.82
N ARG A 301 45.88 -1.25 35.57
CA ARG A 301 45.69 -1.85 34.24
C ARG A 301 44.22 -1.96 33.92
N VAL A 302 43.84 -1.62 32.69
CA VAL A 302 42.45 -1.74 32.23
C VAL A 302 41.99 -3.21 32.27
N VAL A 303 40.86 -3.46 32.92
CA VAL A 303 40.18 -4.76 32.90
C VAL A 303 39.33 -4.83 31.64
N THR A 304 39.63 -5.79 30.77
CA THR A 304 38.99 -5.90 29.45
C THR A 304 38.21 -7.19 29.25
N ALA A 305 38.35 -8.17 30.15
CA ALA A 305 37.66 -9.44 30.04
C ALA A 305 37.36 -10.08 31.40
N ILE A 306 36.32 -10.89 31.42
CA ILE A 306 35.92 -11.75 32.53
C ILE A 306 36.11 -13.21 32.07
N GLY A 307 36.84 -13.99 32.86
CA GLY A 307 37.08 -15.40 32.62
C GLY A 307 35.83 -16.25 32.83
N SER A 308 35.84 -17.46 32.27
CA SER A 308 34.75 -18.42 32.46
C SER A 308 34.61 -18.78 33.95
N GLY A 309 33.37 -18.78 34.45
CA GLY A 309 33.04 -19.06 35.85
C GLY A 309 33.55 -18.05 36.89
N ALA A 310 34.15 -16.93 36.48
CA ALA A 310 34.88 -16.04 37.40
C ALA A 310 34.01 -15.47 38.54
N PHE A 311 32.71 -15.33 38.32
CA PHE A 311 31.73 -14.85 39.31
C PHE A 311 30.60 -15.86 39.53
N GLY A 312 30.78 -17.13 39.14
CA GLY A 312 29.78 -18.19 39.31
C GLY A 312 29.69 -18.68 40.76
N GLU A 313 28.48 -19.04 41.22
CA GLU A 313 28.22 -19.60 42.56
C GLU A 313 28.68 -18.70 43.73
N LYS A 314 28.69 -17.37 43.56
CA LYS A 314 29.18 -16.41 44.58
C LYS A 314 28.08 -15.79 45.44
N GLY A 315 26.82 -16.12 45.18
CA GLY A 315 25.67 -15.54 45.89
C GLY A 315 25.40 -14.08 45.52
N LEU A 316 25.87 -13.63 44.35
CA LEU A 316 25.69 -12.26 43.89
C LEU A 316 24.21 -11.95 43.64
N THR A 317 23.79 -10.75 44.00
CA THR A 317 22.43 -10.20 43.88
C THR A 317 22.36 -9.08 42.86
N GLN A 318 23.48 -8.40 42.61
CA GLN A 318 23.63 -7.33 41.62
C GLN A 318 25.06 -7.29 41.07
N VAL A 319 25.20 -7.07 39.76
CA VAL A 319 26.50 -6.83 39.11
C VAL A 319 26.40 -5.66 38.13
N ILE A 320 27.34 -4.71 38.25
CA ILE A 320 27.57 -3.68 37.25
C ILE A 320 28.88 -3.99 36.51
N ILE A 321 28.80 -4.20 35.19
CA ILE A 321 29.95 -4.51 34.34
C ILE A 321 30.36 -3.23 33.57
N PRO A 322 31.60 -2.73 33.72
CA PRO A 322 32.02 -1.49 33.06
C PRO A 322 32.25 -1.69 31.56
N ASP A 323 32.09 -0.62 30.78
CA ASP A 323 32.26 -0.61 29.31
C ASP A 323 33.68 -0.94 28.83
N SER A 324 34.66 -1.01 29.74
CA SER A 324 36.01 -1.51 29.44
C SER A 324 36.02 -3.02 29.15
N ILE A 325 35.03 -3.77 29.66
CA ILE A 325 34.87 -5.20 29.40
C ILE A 325 34.35 -5.40 27.98
N THR A 326 35.11 -6.15 27.19
CA THR A 326 34.81 -6.48 25.79
C THR A 326 34.44 -7.95 25.60
N SER A 327 34.69 -8.80 26.61
CA SER A 327 34.41 -10.23 26.56
C SER A 327 34.04 -10.77 27.95
N ILE A 328 32.98 -11.57 28.00
CA ILE A 328 32.52 -12.29 29.18
C ILE A 328 32.60 -13.78 28.85
N GLY A 329 33.36 -14.54 29.65
CA GLY A 329 33.52 -15.98 29.46
C GLY A 329 32.24 -16.74 29.79
N ASP A 330 32.17 -17.99 29.33
CA ASP A 330 31.02 -18.86 29.57
C ASP A 330 30.81 -19.10 31.07
N VAL A 331 29.55 -19.23 31.48
CA VAL A 331 29.11 -19.42 32.88
C VAL A 331 29.65 -18.39 33.88
N ALA A 332 30.14 -17.23 33.41
CA ALA A 332 30.83 -16.25 34.27
C ALA A 332 30.00 -15.78 35.45
N PHE A 333 28.67 -15.72 35.35
CA PHE A 333 27.76 -15.29 36.42
C PHE A 333 26.66 -16.33 36.72
N ALA A 334 26.89 -17.59 36.36
CA ALA A 334 25.93 -18.66 36.58
C ALA A 334 25.71 -18.96 38.08
N GLU A 335 24.54 -19.51 38.42
CA GLU A 335 24.20 -20.02 39.76
C GLU A 335 24.35 -18.98 40.87
N ASN A 336 23.84 -17.77 40.63
CA ASN A 336 23.82 -16.68 41.59
C ASN A 336 22.38 -16.36 42.03
N GLN A 337 22.19 -15.19 42.65
CA GLN A 337 20.89 -14.66 43.07
C GLN A 337 20.60 -13.33 42.36
N LEU A 338 21.15 -13.14 41.15
CA LEU A 338 21.16 -11.85 40.46
C LEU A 338 19.75 -11.41 40.14
N THR A 339 19.40 -10.21 40.60
CA THR A 339 18.14 -9.51 40.28
C THR A 339 18.37 -8.36 39.31
N TYR A 340 19.62 -7.86 39.22
CA TYR A 340 20.02 -6.79 38.32
C TYR A 340 21.42 -7.04 37.76
N VAL A 341 21.57 -6.84 36.44
CA VAL A 341 22.87 -6.83 35.75
C VAL A 341 22.90 -5.68 34.77
N LYS A 342 23.94 -4.84 34.84
CA LYS A 342 24.28 -3.90 33.77
C LYS A 342 25.36 -4.49 32.86
N LEU A 343 24.99 -4.75 31.61
CA LEU A 343 25.92 -5.24 30.57
C LEU A 343 26.72 -4.08 29.94
N PRO A 344 27.95 -4.34 29.46
CA PRO A 344 28.74 -3.33 28.77
C PRO A 344 28.18 -3.07 27.37
N ASN A 345 28.12 -1.80 26.96
CA ASN A 345 27.50 -1.36 25.69
C ASN A 345 28.21 -1.91 24.43
N ASN A 346 29.50 -2.24 24.55
CA ASN A 346 30.34 -2.68 23.43
C ASN A 346 30.33 -4.19 23.20
N LEU A 347 29.49 -4.94 23.92
CA LEU A 347 29.45 -6.39 23.83
C LEU A 347 28.92 -6.86 22.46
N LYS A 348 29.61 -7.84 21.87
CA LYS A 348 29.25 -8.42 20.56
C LYS A 348 28.47 -9.73 20.64
N LYS A 349 28.57 -10.43 21.77
CA LYS A 349 27.96 -11.73 22.01
C LYS A 349 27.67 -11.89 23.50
N ILE A 350 26.55 -12.54 23.83
CA ILE A 350 26.33 -13.16 25.14
C ILE A 350 26.87 -14.60 25.08
N GLY A 351 27.79 -14.93 25.99
CA GLY A 351 28.43 -16.25 26.07
C GLY A 351 27.46 -17.37 26.45
N GLU A 352 27.95 -18.61 26.47
CA GLU A 352 27.17 -19.77 26.92
C GLU A 352 26.96 -19.71 28.44
N GLY A 353 25.72 -19.92 28.89
CA GLY A 353 25.37 -20.05 30.30
C GLY A 353 25.68 -18.83 31.19
N VAL A 354 25.99 -17.67 30.61
CA VAL A 354 26.56 -16.53 31.36
C VAL A 354 25.72 -16.16 32.59
N PHE A 355 24.40 -16.19 32.48
CA PHE A 355 23.46 -15.88 33.57
C PHE A 355 22.52 -17.04 33.92
N PHE A 356 22.88 -18.28 33.60
CA PHE A 356 22.10 -19.47 33.95
C PHE A 356 21.84 -19.56 35.46
N THR A 357 20.62 -19.96 35.88
CA THR A 357 20.19 -20.11 37.29
C THR A 357 20.38 -18.83 38.09
N ASN A 358 19.51 -17.85 37.87
CA ASN A 358 19.51 -16.54 38.56
C ASN A 358 18.08 -16.08 38.86
N LYS A 359 17.90 -14.81 39.25
CA LYS A 359 16.61 -14.21 39.60
C LYS A 359 16.29 -12.98 38.76
N LEU A 360 16.84 -12.89 37.55
CA LEU A 360 16.68 -11.73 36.69
C LEU A 360 15.22 -11.64 36.25
N THR A 361 14.61 -10.47 36.43
CA THR A 361 13.24 -10.20 35.98
C THR A 361 13.19 -9.42 34.66
N ALA A 362 14.27 -8.72 34.35
CA ALA A 362 14.53 -8.05 33.09
C ALA A 362 16.04 -8.04 32.79
N ILE A 363 16.40 -7.88 31.52
CA ILE A 363 17.77 -7.66 31.07
C ILE A 363 17.77 -6.77 29.83
N GLU A 364 18.64 -5.76 29.80
CA GLU A 364 18.91 -4.96 28.60
C GLU A 364 20.10 -5.56 27.84
N ILE A 365 19.84 -6.16 26.69
CA ILE A 365 20.88 -6.71 25.82
C ILE A 365 21.38 -5.59 24.88
N PRO A 366 22.69 -5.30 24.82
CA PRO A 366 23.22 -4.25 23.96
C PRO A 366 22.90 -4.46 22.47
N ASP A 367 22.55 -3.38 21.75
CA ASP A 367 22.14 -3.39 20.33
C ASP A 367 23.19 -4.02 19.37
N GLN A 368 24.45 -4.09 19.80
CA GLN A 368 25.58 -4.61 19.02
C GLN A 368 25.74 -6.13 19.12
N VAL A 369 24.95 -6.80 19.97
CA VAL A 369 25.00 -8.24 20.15
C VAL A 369 24.39 -8.95 18.94
N THR A 370 25.16 -9.83 18.31
CA THR A 370 24.71 -10.63 17.15
C THR A 370 24.42 -12.08 17.50
N GLN A 371 24.80 -12.53 18.70
CA GLN A 371 24.63 -13.91 19.15
C GLN A 371 24.30 -13.97 20.65
N ILE A 372 23.32 -14.79 21.00
CA ILE A 372 23.04 -15.23 22.38
C ILE A 372 23.40 -16.72 22.47
N GLY A 373 24.31 -17.06 23.38
CA GLY A 373 24.78 -18.44 23.57
C GLY A 373 23.75 -19.37 24.17
N SER A 374 24.01 -20.67 24.11
CA SER A 374 23.17 -21.68 24.76
C SER A 374 23.13 -21.45 26.27
N TYR A 375 22.01 -21.78 26.93
CA TYR A 375 21.78 -21.62 28.37
C TYR A 375 21.92 -20.19 28.91
N ALA A 376 22.14 -19.16 28.08
CA ALA A 376 22.59 -17.83 28.50
C ALA A 376 21.73 -17.21 29.62
N PHE A 377 20.42 -17.43 29.59
CA PHE A 377 19.44 -16.94 30.55
C PHE A 377 18.49 -18.06 31.04
N LEU A 378 18.88 -19.34 30.96
CA LEU A 378 18.08 -20.45 31.48
C LEU A 378 17.82 -20.29 33.00
N ASP A 379 16.63 -20.70 33.47
CA ASP A 379 16.21 -20.67 34.88
C ASP A 379 16.40 -19.27 35.51
N ASN A 380 15.56 -18.35 35.05
CA ASN A 380 15.47 -16.98 35.54
C ASN A 380 14.00 -16.60 35.73
N ALA A 381 13.72 -15.32 36.00
CA ALA A 381 12.37 -14.79 36.17
C ALA A 381 12.01 -13.77 35.09
N LEU A 382 12.63 -13.83 33.90
CA LEU A 382 12.49 -12.80 32.87
C LEU A 382 11.05 -12.75 32.37
N ALA A 383 10.37 -11.62 32.59
CA ALA A 383 9.01 -11.40 32.11
C ALA A 383 8.96 -10.84 30.68
N THR A 384 10.00 -10.09 30.32
CA THR A 384 10.19 -9.46 29.00
C THR A 384 11.68 -9.37 28.67
N VAL A 385 12.03 -9.53 27.39
CA VAL A 385 13.39 -9.29 26.89
C VAL A 385 13.30 -8.53 25.58
N LYS A 386 14.06 -7.43 25.47
CA LYS A 386 14.26 -6.73 24.19
C LYS A 386 15.45 -7.35 23.48
N LEU A 387 15.19 -8.03 22.37
CA LEU A 387 16.25 -8.60 21.54
C LEU A 387 16.88 -7.53 20.64
N PRO A 388 18.21 -7.57 20.43
CA PRO A 388 18.89 -6.59 19.60
C PRO A 388 18.55 -6.77 18.11
N ASN A 389 18.38 -5.65 17.39
CA ASN A 389 17.95 -5.65 15.98
C ASN A 389 18.92 -6.32 15.00
N GLN A 390 20.16 -6.60 15.40
CA GLN A 390 21.17 -7.27 14.58
C GLN A 390 21.39 -8.74 14.97
N LEU A 391 20.56 -9.28 15.87
CA LEU A 391 20.68 -10.65 16.35
C LEU A 391 20.55 -11.64 15.20
N LYS A 392 21.48 -12.58 15.12
CA LYS A 392 21.51 -13.65 14.12
C LYS A 392 21.13 -15.00 14.70
N THR A 393 21.59 -15.29 15.91
CA THR A 393 21.43 -16.62 16.50
C THR A 393 21.04 -16.55 17.97
N ILE A 394 20.10 -17.43 18.35
CA ILE A 394 19.74 -17.75 19.73
C ILE A 394 20.09 -19.21 19.96
N GLY A 395 20.94 -19.47 20.96
CA GLY A 395 21.42 -20.82 21.28
C GLY A 395 20.36 -21.69 21.96
N ASP A 396 20.73 -22.96 22.16
CA ASP A 396 19.87 -23.95 22.80
C ASP A 396 19.60 -23.58 24.26
N PHE A 397 18.38 -23.80 24.75
CA PHE A 397 17.97 -23.51 26.13
C PHE A 397 18.12 -22.03 26.54
N ALA A 398 18.41 -21.11 25.63
CA ALA A 398 18.88 -19.75 25.96
C ALA A 398 17.94 -18.98 26.89
N PHE A 399 16.63 -19.14 26.75
CA PHE A 399 15.58 -18.51 27.56
C PHE A 399 14.59 -19.54 28.13
N MET A 400 14.98 -20.81 28.25
CA MET A 400 14.11 -21.82 28.86
C MET A 400 13.85 -21.50 30.35
N GLU A 401 12.72 -21.95 30.89
CA GLU A 401 12.34 -21.78 32.30
C GLU A 401 12.42 -20.31 32.74
N ASN A 402 11.68 -19.45 32.03
CA ASN A 402 11.54 -18.04 32.34
C ASN A 402 10.05 -17.68 32.50
N GLN A 403 9.71 -16.39 32.50
CA GLN A 403 8.34 -15.90 32.67
C GLN A 403 7.88 -15.08 31.46
N LEU A 404 8.47 -15.31 30.28
CA LEU A 404 8.24 -14.49 29.09
C LEU A 404 6.79 -14.62 28.65
N THR A 405 6.09 -13.49 28.55
CA THR A 405 4.70 -13.46 28.05
C THR A 405 4.59 -13.06 26.58
N ASN A 406 5.65 -12.43 26.06
CA ASN A 406 5.81 -12.01 24.68
C ASN A 406 7.29 -12.00 24.31
N ILE A 407 7.58 -12.21 23.03
CA ILE A 407 8.93 -12.03 22.48
C ILE A 407 8.83 -11.47 21.07
N GLU A 408 9.55 -10.37 20.81
CA GLU A 408 9.70 -9.81 19.47
C GLU A 408 10.99 -10.33 18.86
N LEU A 409 10.87 -11.20 17.85
CA LEU A 409 12.02 -11.74 17.14
C LEU A 409 12.48 -10.74 16.05
N PRO A 410 13.77 -10.35 16.03
CA PRO A 410 14.26 -9.37 15.07
C PRO A 410 14.31 -9.95 13.65
N ALA A 411 14.02 -9.12 12.65
CA ALA A 411 13.98 -9.52 11.23
C ALA A 411 15.32 -10.00 10.65
N THR A 412 16.41 -9.91 11.40
CA THR A 412 17.74 -10.42 11.03
C THR A 412 18.01 -11.83 11.54
N LEU A 413 17.15 -12.39 12.40
CA LEU A 413 17.35 -13.65 13.08
C LEU A 413 17.32 -14.82 12.09
N GLU A 414 18.32 -15.69 12.14
CA GLU A 414 18.49 -16.80 11.18
C GLU A 414 18.19 -18.16 11.83
N THR A 415 18.60 -18.35 13.10
CA THR A 415 18.47 -19.64 13.79
C THR A 415 17.99 -19.50 15.23
N ILE A 416 17.07 -20.38 15.62
CA ILE A 416 16.56 -20.53 17.00
C ILE A 416 16.93 -21.94 17.48
N GLY A 417 17.64 -22.03 18.60
CA GLY A 417 18.12 -23.30 19.17
C GLY A 417 17.05 -24.21 19.76
N GLU A 418 17.46 -25.43 20.11
CA GLU A 418 16.64 -26.42 20.79
C GLU A 418 16.19 -25.89 22.16
N TRP A 419 14.93 -26.09 22.55
CA TRP A 419 14.39 -25.60 23.84
C TRP A 419 14.52 -24.09 24.08
N ALA A 420 14.91 -23.29 23.10
CA ALA A 420 15.35 -21.90 23.32
C ALA A 420 14.36 -21.03 24.11
N PHE A 421 13.06 -21.24 23.93
CA PHE A 421 11.97 -20.54 24.64
C PHE A 421 10.99 -21.51 25.33
N SER A 422 11.40 -22.74 25.64
CA SER A 422 10.55 -23.71 26.34
C SER A 422 10.19 -23.25 27.75
N ASP A 423 9.06 -23.70 28.28
CA ASP A 423 8.64 -23.47 29.67
C ASP A 423 8.59 -21.97 30.01
N ASN A 424 7.77 -21.26 29.23
CA ASN A 424 7.48 -19.83 29.35
C ASN A 424 5.95 -19.60 29.28
N HIS A 425 5.53 -18.34 29.19
CA HIS A 425 4.13 -17.92 29.12
C HIS A 425 3.81 -17.17 27.80
N ILE A 426 4.53 -17.46 26.70
CA ILE A 426 4.42 -16.70 25.45
C ILE A 426 3.05 -16.98 24.81
N THR A 427 2.32 -15.91 24.48
CA THR A 427 0.91 -16.00 24.01
C THR A 427 0.73 -15.84 22.50
N SER A 428 1.66 -15.15 21.84
CA SER A 428 1.69 -15.00 20.38
C SER A 428 3.14 -14.94 19.88
N LEU A 429 3.35 -15.37 18.63
CA LEU A 429 4.67 -15.43 18.03
C LEU A 429 4.58 -15.22 16.52
N VAL A 430 5.38 -14.27 16.03
CA VAL A 430 5.65 -14.10 14.60
C VAL A 430 7.10 -14.49 14.34
N ILE A 431 7.31 -15.54 13.55
CA ILE A 431 8.64 -16.00 13.19
C ILE A 431 9.07 -15.27 11.90
N PRO A 432 10.17 -14.50 11.92
CA PRO A 432 10.62 -13.76 10.74
C PRO A 432 10.97 -14.68 9.57
N THR A 433 10.76 -14.22 8.34
CA THR A 433 11.11 -14.97 7.11
C THR A 433 12.60 -15.21 6.93
N SER A 434 13.45 -14.48 7.67
CA SER A 434 14.89 -14.73 7.74
C SER A 434 15.25 -16.01 8.48
N VAL A 435 14.36 -16.54 9.33
CA VAL A 435 14.60 -17.75 10.10
C VAL A 435 14.55 -18.95 9.17
N VAL A 436 15.66 -19.67 9.07
CA VAL A 436 15.79 -20.88 8.23
C VAL A 436 15.77 -22.18 9.03
N SER A 437 15.93 -22.09 10.36
CA SER A 437 15.97 -23.25 11.25
C SER A 437 15.44 -22.91 12.64
N ILE A 438 14.59 -23.80 13.16
CA ILE A 438 14.03 -23.78 14.51
C ILE A 438 14.31 -25.14 15.13
N GLY A 439 14.97 -25.16 16.30
CA GLY A 439 15.31 -26.38 17.01
C GLY A 439 14.09 -27.12 17.57
N ALA A 440 14.30 -28.38 17.95
CA ALA A 440 13.27 -29.17 18.63
C ALA A 440 12.87 -28.50 19.95
N TYR A 441 11.62 -28.65 20.37
CA TYR A 441 11.08 -28.08 21.62
C TYR A 441 11.23 -26.55 21.77
N ALA A 442 11.62 -25.81 20.73
CA ALA A 442 12.02 -24.41 20.87
C ALA A 442 10.93 -23.51 21.49
N PHE A 443 9.65 -23.82 21.25
CA PHE A 443 8.50 -23.13 21.82
C PHE A 443 7.53 -24.09 22.54
N ALA A 444 8.05 -25.19 23.08
CA ALA A 444 7.25 -26.14 23.86
C ALA A 444 6.79 -25.52 25.20
N THR A 445 5.69 -26.04 25.76
CA THR A 445 5.17 -25.65 27.08
C THR A 445 5.02 -24.13 27.24
N ASN A 446 4.18 -23.55 26.38
CA ASN A 446 3.89 -22.12 26.34
C ASN A 446 2.36 -21.89 26.28
N GLU A 447 1.94 -20.65 26.02
CA GLU A 447 0.53 -20.27 25.95
C GLU A 447 0.13 -19.80 24.54
N LEU A 448 0.85 -20.24 23.49
CA LEU A 448 0.69 -19.73 22.13
C LEU A 448 -0.70 -20.04 21.60
N SER A 449 -1.45 -19.00 21.26
CA SER A 449 -2.79 -19.11 20.65
C SER A 449 -2.76 -19.11 19.13
N ASN A 450 -1.71 -18.50 18.57
CA ASN A 450 -1.45 -18.38 17.14
C ASN A 450 0.05 -18.34 16.87
N VAL A 451 0.47 -18.92 15.75
CA VAL A 451 1.82 -18.88 15.21
C VAL A 451 1.73 -18.81 13.69
N THR A 452 2.58 -18.00 13.07
CA THR A 452 2.80 -18.04 11.61
C THR A 452 4.15 -18.67 11.32
N ILE A 453 4.16 -19.76 10.54
CA ILE A 453 5.39 -20.44 10.10
C ILE A 453 5.77 -19.85 8.73
N PRO A 454 6.97 -19.28 8.56
CA PRO A 454 7.37 -18.67 7.30
C PRO A 454 7.71 -19.73 6.25
N SER A 455 7.60 -19.36 4.97
CA SER A 455 7.92 -20.22 3.82
C SER A 455 9.41 -20.59 3.70
N SER A 456 10.28 -19.94 4.47
CA SER A 456 11.69 -20.32 4.62
C SER A 456 11.89 -21.66 5.33
N ILE A 457 10.89 -22.13 6.10
CA ILE A 457 10.93 -23.40 6.82
C ILE A 457 10.55 -24.55 5.90
N THR A 458 11.44 -25.54 5.80
CA THR A 458 11.25 -26.76 4.99
C THR A 458 10.94 -28.01 5.82
N SER A 459 11.18 -27.95 7.14
CA SER A 459 10.89 -29.02 8.09
C SER A 459 10.46 -28.42 9.42
N ILE A 460 9.37 -28.94 9.98
CA ILE A 460 8.89 -28.58 11.32
C ILE A 460 9.53 -29.56 12.30
N ALA A 461 10.27 -29.05 13.28
CA ALA A 461 11.06 -29.86 14.21
C ALA A 461 10.20 -30.61 15.24
N GLU A 462 10.81 -31.62 15.88
CA GLU A 462 10.19 -32.38 16.97
C GLU A 462 9.70 -31.45 18.08
N SER A 463 8.46 -31.64 18.52
CA SER A 463 7.85 -30.98 19.67
C SER A 463 7.93 -29.45 19.68
N VAL A 464 8.19 -28.82 18.53
CA VAL A 464 8.51 -27.39 18.47
C VAL A 464 7.41 -26.48 19.03
N PHE A 465 6.13 -26.88 18.89
CA PHE A 465 4.97 -26.21 19.47
C PHE A 465 4.15 -27.13 20.39
N LEU A 466 4.80 -28.12 21.03
CA LEU A 466 4.16 -29.03 21.99
C LEU A 466 3.59 -28.27 23.18
N ASP A 467 2.41 -28.67 23.68
CA ASP A 467 1.80 -28.15 24.92
C ASP A 467 1.59 -26.62 24.86
N ASN A 468 0.68 -26.21 23.98
CA ASN A 468 0.34 -24.81 23.69
C ASN A 468 -1.19 -24.65 23.58
N GLN A 469 -1.66 -23.49 23.10
CA GLN A 469 -3.09 -23.16 22.99
C GLN A 469 -3.55 -22.91 21.54
N LEU A 470 -2.83 -23.44 20.54
CA LEU A 470 -3.10 -23.19 19.13
C LEU A 470 -4.49 -23.70 18.74
N THR A 471 -5.30 -22.85 18.11
CA THR A 471 -6.65 -23.22 17.65
C THR A 471 -6.72 -23.51 16.15
N SER A 472 -5.77 -22.96 15.40
CA SER A 472 -5.51 -23.19 13.98
C SER A 472 -4.02 -23.06 13.69
N ILE A 473 -3.55 -23.74 12.66
CA ILE A 473 -2.21 -23.55 12.12
C ILE A 473 -2.25 -23.76 10.61
N GLU A 474 -1.56 -22.89 9.88
CA GLU A 474 -1.31 -23.06 8.45
C GLU A 474 0.08 -23.65 8.26
N ILE A 475 0.17 -24.76 7.54
CA ILE A 475 1.44 -25.39 7.18
C ILE A 475 1.84 -24.88 5.80
N PRO A 476 2.94 -24.13 5.66
CA PRO A 476 3.33 -23.59 4.36
C PRO A 476 3.74 -24.71 3.40
N SER A 477 3.52 -24.48 2.09
CA SER A 477 3.81 -25.48 1.04
C SER A 477 5.30 -25.81 0.90
N SER A 478 6.20 -25.02 1.51
CA SER A 478 7.64 -25.31 1.59
C SER A 478 7.96 -26.50 2.48
N VAL A 479 7.06 -26.87 3.40
CA VAL A 479 7.30 -27.93 4.39
C VAL A 479 7.20 -29.30 3.74
N THR A 480 8.24 -30.11 3.98
CA THR A 480 8.31 -31.50 3.53
C THR A 480 8.22 -32.53 4.65
N ASN A 481 8.46 -32.13 5.91
CA ASN A 481 8.41 -33.01 7.07
C ASN A 481 7.76 -32.31 8.27
N ILE A 482 6.89 -33.04 8.97
CA ILE A 482 6.31 -32.62 10.25
C ILE A 482 6.82 -33.58 11.33
N GLY A 483 7.66 -33.06 12.23
CA GLY A 483 8.34 -33.84 13.26
C GLY A 483 7.42 -34.39 14.35
N ARG A 484 7.96 -35.36 15.09
CA ARG A 484 7.28 -36.03 16.20
C ARG A 484 6.73 -35.02 17.20
N TRP A 485 5.48 -35.17 17.66
CA TRP A 485 4.84 -34.27 18.64
C TRP A 485 4.80 -32.76 18.28
N ALA A 486 5.13 -32.37 17.03
CA ALA A 486 5.33 -30.97 16.64
C ALA A 486 4.20 -30.01 17.07
N PHE A 487 2.95 -30.46 17.00
CA PHE A 487 1.73 -29.75 17.40
C PHE A 487 0.91 -30.53 18.43
N GLY A 488 1.53 -31.43 19.19
CA GLY A 488 0.82 -32.20 20.21
C GLY A 488 0.36 -31.33 21.37
N LYS A 489 -0.69 -31.75 22.10
CA LYS A 489 -1.27 -31.03 23.25
C LYS A 489 -1.62 -29.58 22.93
N ASN A 490 -2.44 -29.39 21.90
CA ASN A 490 -2.92 -28.08 21.47
C ASN A 490 -4.46 -28.06 21.45
N ARG A 491 -5.06 -27.06 20.80
CA ARG A 491 -6.52 -26.90 20.69
C ARG A 491 -6.98 -26.86 19.22
N LEU A 492 -6.20 -27.43 18.30
CA LEU A 492 -6.48 -27.38 16.87
C LEU A 492 -7.82 -28.04 16.56
N SER A 493 -8.69 -27.34 15.82
CA SER A 493 -10.01 -27.86 15.44
C SER A 493 -10.03 -28.51 14.06
N SER A 494 -9.09 -28.12 13.21
CA SER A 494 -8.84 -28.72 11.91
C SER A 494 -7.39 -28.52 11.49
N ILE A 495 -6.91 -29.37 10.58
CA ILE A 495 -5.62 -29.20 9.95
C ILE A 495 -5.67 -29.61 8.47
N GLU A 496 -4.95 -28.87 7.64
CA GLU A 496 -4.67 -29.23 6.25
C GLU A 496 -3.18 -29.51 6.11
N ILE A 497 -2.84 -30.70 5.64
CA ILE A 497 -1.47 -31.16 5.39
C ILE A 497 -1.20 -30.97 3.89
N PRO A 498 -0.29 -30.05 3.50
CA PRO A 498 -0.02 -29.74 2.10
C PRO A 498 0.53 -30.92 1.31
N LYS A 499 0.34 -30.88 -0.01
CA LYS A 499 0.77 -31.96 -0.93
C LYS A 499 2.29 -32.22 -0.94
N ASN A 500 3.09 -31.24 -0.54
CA ASN A 500 4.55 -31.34 -0.53
C ASN A 500 5.08 -32.04 0.73
N VAL A 501 4.24 -32.25 1.74
CA VAL A 501 4.62 -32.98 2.96
C VAL A 501 4.83 -34.44 2.59
N MET A 502 6.08 -34.90 2.74
CA MET A 502 6.49 -36.28 2.48
C MET A 502 6.27 -37.17 3.69
N THR A 503 6.40 -36.63 4.91
CA THR A 503 6.30 -37.42 6.14
C THR A 503 5.68 -36.61 7.28
N VAL A 504 4.80 -37.27 8.04
CA VAL A 504 4.25 -36.80 9.31
C VAL A 504 4.59 -37.84 10.36
N GLU A 505 5.41 -37.45 11.32
CA GLU A 505 5.97 -38.34 12.34
C GLU A 505 5.00 -38.60 13.52
N ASP A 506 5.41 -39.49 14.42
CA ASP A 506 4.54 -40.00 15.48
C ASP A 506 3.97 -38.87 16.34
N ASN A 507 2.69 -38.98 16.69
CA ASN A 507 2.01 -38.05 17.61
C ASN A 507 2.05 -36.56 17.19
N ALA A 508 2.38 -36.23 15.94
CA ALA A 508 2.55 -34.85 15.50
C ALA A 508 1.36 -33.93 15.84
N PHE A 509 0.14 -34.46 15.89
CA PHE A 509 -1.09 -33.74 16.23
C PHE A 509 -1.89 -34.44 17.36
N ASN A 510 -1.21 -35.20 18.23
CA ASN A 510 -1.84 -35.91 19.34
C ASN A 510 -2.41 -34.91 20.37
N ASP A 511 -3.51 -35.26 21.05
CA ASP A 511 -4.14 -34.47 22.12
C ASP A 511 -4.51 -33.05 21.64
N ASN A 512 -5.44 -33.01 20.68
CA ASN A 512 -6.00 -31.79 20.09
C ASN A 512 -7.54 -31.88 20.07
N ASN A 513 -8.20 -30.92 19.41
CA ASN A 513 -9.65 -30.88 19.21
C ASN A 513 -10.07 -31.13 17.76
N LEU A 514 -9.27 -31.91 17.00
CA LEU A 514 -9.46 -32.05 15.56
C LEU A 514 -10.80 -32.73 15.25
N LYS A 515 -11.62 -32.04 14.45
CA LYS A 515 -12.87 -32.58 13.88
C LYS A 515 -12.69 -33.00 12.43
N GLN A 516 -11.74 -32.36 11.75
CA GLN A 516 -11.43 -32.64 10.35
C GLN A 516 -9.91 -32.53 10.10
N VAL A 517 -9.38 -33.44 9.32
CA VAL A 517 -8.00 -33.42 8.81
C VAL A 517 -8.08 -33.56 7.30
N LYS A 518 -7.45 -32.66 6.54
CA LYS A 518 -7.28 -32.82 5.09
C LYS A 518 -5.84 -33.19 4.78
N ILE A 519 -5.63 -34.26 4.02
CA ILE A 519 -4.30 -34.69 3.56
C ILE A 519 -4.31 -34.64 2.04
N LEU A 520 -3.59 -33.66 1.47
CA LEU A 520 -3.67 -33.36 0.04
C LEU A 520 -2.79 -34.27 -0.83
N SER A 521 -1.85 -35.03 -0.26
CA SER A 521 -0.97 -35.93 -1.00
C SER A 521 -1.36 -37.40 -0.82
N ASP A 522 -1.33 -38.13 -1.94
CA ASP A 522 -1.59 -39.58 -1.99
C ASP A 522 -0.54 -40.41 -1.26
N ALA A 523 0.68 -39.87 -1.15
CA ALA A 523 1.89 -40.62 -0.81
C ALA A 523 2.58 -40.13 0.48
N THR A 524 1.92 -39.25 1.25
CA THR A 524 2.45 -38.79 2.55
C THR A 524 2.68 -40.00 3.45
N ILE A 525 3.90 -40.18 3.95
CA ILE A 525 4.21 -41.22 4.93
C ILE A 525 3.63 -40.79 6.27
N LEU A 526 2.63 -41.53 6.74
CA LEU A 526 1.96 -41.28 8.02
C LEU A 526 2.42 -42.33 9.03
N LEU A 527 3.15 -41.89 10.07
CA LEU A 527 3.60 -42.76 11.17
C LEU A 527 2.52 -42.95 12.25
N GLU A 528 2.89 -43.46 13.43
CA GLU A 528 1.93 -43.96 14.42
C GLU A 528 1.30 -42.84 15.26
N ASP A 529 0.05 -43.02 15.70
CA ASP A 529 -0.64 -42.15 16.68
C ASP A 529 -0.71 -40.64 16.35
N ILE A 530 -0.53 -40.23 15.08
CA ILE A 530 -0.54 -38.83 14.62
C ILE A 530 -1.72 -38.03 15.18
N PHE A 531 -2.94 -38.59 15.12
CA PHE A 531 -4.17 -37.93 15.57
C PHE A 531 -4.77 -38.56 16.83
N ASN A 532 -3.98 -39.25 17.64
CA ASN A 532 -4.47 -39.85 18.88
C ASN A 532 -5.00 -38.78 19.86
N ALA A 533 -5.81 -39.19 20.83
CA ALA A 533 -6.44 -38.32 21.84
C ALA A 533 -7.21 -37.09 21.28
N ASN A 534 -7.64 -37.16 20.02
CA ASN A 534 -8.59 -36.21 19.42
C ASN A 534 -10.04 -36.71 19.58
N PRO A 535 -11.06 -35.83 19.37
CA PRO A 535 -12.46 -36.24 19.39
C PRO A 535 -12.74 -37.47 18.50
N SER A 536 -13.55 -38.41 18.99
CA SER A 536 -13.83 -39.67 18.29
C SER A 536 -14.58 -39.52 16.97
N ASN A 537 -15.12 -38.33 16.70
CA ASN A 537 -15.81 -37.96 15.47
C ASN A 537 -14.88 -37.25 14.46
N LEU A 538 -13.56 -37.42 14.58
CA LEU A 538 -12.59 -36.95 13.59
C LEU A 538 -12.84 -37.59 12.21
N ILE A 539 -12.96 -36.73 11.19
CA ILE A 539 -13.05 -37.13 9.79
C ILE A 539 -11.71 -36.83 9.10
N ILE A 540 -11.12 -37.83 8.45
CA ILE A 540 -9.93 -37.68 7.61
C ILE A 540 -10.38 -37.60 6.15
N TYR A 541 -10.03 -36.50 5.50
CA TYR A 541 -10.23 -36.26 4.09
C TYR A 541 -8.95 -36.55 3.31
N GLY A 542 -9.06 -37.36 2.26
CA GLY A 542 -7.94 -37.66 1.36
C GLY A 542 -8.41 -38.21 0.02
N HIS A 543 -7.49 -38.70 -0.78
CA HIS A 543 -7.80 -39.33 -2.06
C HIS A 543 -8.08 -40.83 -1.93
N ASP A 544 -8.77 -41.40 -2.91
CA ASP A 544 -9.04 -42.84 -2.96
C ASP A 544 -7.72 -43.62 -3.12
N ALA A 545 -7.61 -44.76 -2.44
CA ALA A 545 -6.40 -45.58 -2.35
C ALA A 545 -5.12 -44.84 -1.85
N SER A 546 -5.27 -43.71 -1.16
CA SER A 546 -4.16 -42.94 -0.58
C SER A 546 -3.66 -43.51 0.76
N THR A 547 -2.47 -43.06 1.18
CA THR A 547 -1.95 -43.34 2.53
C THR A 547 -2.86 -42.80 3.63
N ALA A 548 -3.56 -41.67 3.39
CA ALA A 548 -4.56 -41.13 4.31
C ALA A 548 -5.74 -42.09 4.52
N GLN A 549 -6.25 -42.71 3.45
CA GLN A 549 -7.31 -43.71 3.53
C GLN A 549 -6.84 -44.96 4.28
N ALA A 550 -5.63 -45.44 3.99
CA ALA A 550 -5.04 -46.57 4.69
C ALA A 550 -4.87 -46.31 6.19
N TYR A 551 -4.37 -45.12 6.55
CA TYR A 551 -4.20 -44.68 7.92
C TYR A 551 -5.54 -44.57 8.66
N ALA A 552 -6.55 -43.96 8.04
CA ALA A 552 -7.89 -43.83 8.63
C ALA A 552 -8.51 -45.21 8.91
N ASN A 553 -8.38 -46.15 7.96
CA ASN A 553 -8.85 -47.52 8.13
C ASN A 553 -8.11 -48.27 9.25
N GLN A 554 -6.79 -48.13 9.33
CA GLN A 554 -5.96 -48.78 10.34
C GLN A 554 -6.31 -48.31 11.76
N ASN A 555 -6.61 -47.01 11.92
CA ASN A 555 -6.87 -46.38 13.22
C ASN A 555 -8.37 -46.18 13.51
N ASN A 556 -9.25 -46.76 12.69
CA ASN A 556 -10.71 -46.69 12.84
C ASN A 556 -11.27 -45.24 12.90
N HIS A 557 -10.70 -44.34 12.09
CA HIS A 557 -11.23 -43.00 11.85
C HIS A 557 -12.22 -43.00 10.68
N GLN A 558 -13.18 -42.06 10.69
CA GLN A 558 -14.04 -41.84 9.53
C GLN A 558 -13.19 -41.28 8.38
N PHE A 559 -13.35 -41.84 7.18
CA PHE A 559 -12.67 -41.37 5.98
C PHE A 559 -13.68 -40.85 4.97
N GLU A 560 -13.41 -39.68 4.39
CA GLU A 560 -14.18 -39.09 3.30
C GLU A 560 -13.25 -38.68 2.15
N LEU A 561 -13.75 -38.72 0.92
CA LEU A 561 -12.97 -38.27 -0.23
C LEU A 561 -12.85 -36.75 -0.22
N LEU A 562 -11.65 -36.25 -0.54
CA LEU A 562 -11.49 -34.88 -0.97
C LEU A 562 -12.30 -34.69 -2.26
N THR A 563 -13.16 -33.68 -2.25
CA THR A 563 -14.04 -33.35 -3.36
C THR A 563 -13.93 -31.87 -3.69
N TYR A 564 -14.18 -31.57 -4.95
CA TYR A 564 -14.04 -30.26 -5.56
C TYR A 564 -15.31 -29.91 -6.32
N GLN A 565 -15.53 -28.63 -6.56
CA GLN A 565 -16.74 -28.13 -7.23
C GLN A 565 -16.41 -27.43 -8.55
N ILE A 566 -17.41 -27.38 -9.45
CA ILE A 566 -17.38 -26.47 -10.60
C ILE A 566 -18.20 -25.23 -10.24
N ILE A 567 -17.57 -24.06 -10.35
CA ILE A 567 -18.19 -22.78 -10.02
C ILE A 567 -18.36 -21.99 -11.31
N TYR A 568 -19.58 -21.54 -11.61
CA TYR A 568 -19.88 -20.78 -12.83
C TYR A 568 -20.09 -19.29 -12.52
N HIS A 569 -19.49 -18.43 -13.34
CA HIS A 569 -19.55 -16.98 -13.22
C HIS A 569 -20.08 -16.34 -14.51
N GLY A 570 -21.04 -15.42 -14.39
CA GLY A 570 -21.71 -14.79 -15.54
C GLY A 570 -20.83 -13.86 -16.38
N ASN A 571 -19.66 -13.48 -15.86
CA ASN A 571 -18.60 -12.77 -16.57
C ASN A 571 -19.07 -11.54 -17.37
N GLY A 572 -19.62 -10.54 -16.68
CA GLY A 572 -20.16 -9.34 -17.31
C GLY A 572 -21.52 -9.53 -17.99
N SER A 573 -22.27 -10.58 -17.61
CA SER A 573 -23.70 -10.70 -17.90
C SER A 573 -24.47 -9.55 -17.26
N GLU A 574 -25.49 -9.05 -17.95
CA GLU A 574 -26.36 -7.96 -17.50
C GLU A 574 -27.68 -8.49 -16.94
N GLN A 575 -28.09 -9.71 -17.35
CA GLN A 575 -29.27 -10.40 -16.85
C GLN A 575 -28.99 -11.91 -16.69
N GLY A 576 -29.95 -12.63 -16.10
CA GLY A 576 -29.83 -14.07 -15.82
C GLY A 576 -28.92 -14.39 -14.63
N ASN A 577 -28.85 -15.68 -14.28
CA ASN A 577 -27.97 -16.19 -13.23
C ASN A 577 -27.04 -17.27 -13.80
N PRO A 578 -25.79 -17.40 -13.33
CA PRO A 578 -24.95 -18.54 -13.71
C PRO A 578 -25.60 -19.87 -13.27
N PRO A 579 -25.39 -20.98 -14.00
CA PRO A 579 -25.85 -22.28 -13.57
C PRO A 579 -25.14 -22.70 -12.27
N VAL A 580 -25.82 -23.47 -11.43
CA VAL A 580 -25.25 -24.00 -10.18
C VAL A 580 -25.10 -25.50 -10.34
N ASP A 581 -23.86 -25.98 -10.24
CA ASP A 581 -23.58 -27.41 -10.09
C ASP A 581 -23.64 -27.77 -8.61
N MET A 582 -24.55 -28.68 -8.24
CA MET A 582 -24.73 -29.12 -6.85
C MET A 582 -23.86 -30.34 -6.51
N ASN A 583 -23.11 -30.89 -7.48
CA ASN A 583 -22.28 -32.06 -7.26
C ASN A 583 -20.92 -31.67 -6.68
N MET A 584 -20.40 -32.56 -5.83
CA MET A 584 -19.02 -32.52 -5.32
C MET A 584 -18.25 -33.67 -5.97
N TYR A 585 -17.17 -33.36 -6.65
CA TYR A 585 -16.42 -34.28 -7.50
C TYR A 585 -15.12 -34.71 -6.82
N PRO A 586 -14.90 -36.01 -6.56
CA PRO A 586 -13.58 -36.50 -6.25
C PRO A 586 -12.60 -36.20 -7.40
N ARG A 587 -11.31 -36.13 -7.09
CA ARG A 587 -10.25 -36.01 -8.09
C ARG A 587 -10.38 -37.07 -9.19
N ASN A 588 -10.07 -36.72 -10.43
CA ASN A 588 -10.10 -37.53 -11.64
C ASN A 588 -11.48 -38.14 -11.93
N THR A 589 -12.56 -37.47 -11.49
CA THR A 589 -13.92 -37.89 -11.84
C THR A 589 -14.52 -37.02 -12.94
N PRO A 590 -15.25 -37.63 -13.89
CA PRO A 590 -15.85 -36.90 -15.00
C PRO A 590 -17.03 -36.05 -14.53
N ALA A 591 -17.00 -34.77 -14.87
CA ALA A 591 -18.06 -33.80 -14.67
C ALA A 591 -18.55 -33.24 -16.01
N THR A 592 -19.84 -32.93 -16.12
CA THR A 592 -20.43 -32.38 -17.35
C THR A 592 -20.55 -30.87 -17.24
N ILE A 593 -19.98 -30.14 -18.21
CA ILE A 593 -20.07 -28.68 -18.26
C ILE A 593 -21.51 -28.26 -18.54
N LEU A 594 -22.10 -27.47 -17.63
CA LEU A 594 -23.49 -27.03 -17.72
C LEU A 594 -23.70 -26.02 -18.85
N ASP A 595 -24.88 -26.05 -19.47
CA ASP A 595 -25.29 -25.06 -20.47
C ASP A 595 -25.72 -23.74 -19.79
N ASN A 596 -26.02 -22.70 -20.58
CA ASN A 596 -26.56 -21.41 -20.13
C ASN A 596 -28.03 -21.50 -19.65
N ILE A 597 -28.34 -22.44 -18.75
CA ILE A 597 -29.68 -22.74 -18.26
C ILE A 597 -30.29 -21.53 -17.53
N GLY A 598 -29.45 -20.78 -16.80
CA GLY A 598 -29.88 -19.58 -16.08
C GLY A 598 -30.08 -18.34 -16.95
N SER A 599 -30.04 -18.51 -18.29
CA SER A 599 -30.36 -17.48 -19.28
C SER A 599 -29.53 -16.21 -19.11
N LEU A 600 -28.22 -16.36 -18.97
CA LEU A 600 -27.29 -15.24 -18.97
C LEU A 600 -27.41 -14.48 -20.29
N GLU A 601 -27.57 -13.16 -20.21
CA GLU A 601 -27.67 -12.26 -21.34
C GLU A 601 -26.70 -11.09 -21.20
N LYS A 602 -26.09 -10.70 -22.32
CA LYS A 602 -25.19 -9.56 -22.42
C LYS A 602 -25.47 -8.80 -23.70
N THR A 603 -25.90 -7.54 -23.60
CA THR A 603 -26.31 -6.73 -24.75
C THR A 603 -25.21 -6.66 -25.81
N GLY A 604 -25.55 -7.01 -27.06
CA GLY A 604 -24.60 -6.98 -28.17
C GLY A 604 -23.67 -8.19 -28.28
N TYR A 605 -23.82 -9.20 -27.41
CA TYR A 605 -23.04 -10.44 -27.43
C TYR A 605 -23.95 -11.68 -27.45
N THR A 606 -23.40 -12.80 -27.90
CA THR A 606 -24.02 -14.14 -27.81
C THR A 606 -23.14 -15.01 -26.91
N PHE A 607 -23.77 -15.78 -26.02
CA PHE A 607 -23.05 -16.76 -25.20
C PHE A 607 -22.40 -17.84 -26.08
N ASP A 608 -21.10 -18.08 -25.88
CA ASP A 608 -20.25 -18.93 -26.74
C ASP A 608 -19.52 -20.03 -25.94
N GLY A 609 -20.04 -20.39 -24.77
CA GLY A 609 -19.49 -21.42 -23.87
C GLY A 609 -18.86 -20.84 -22.60
N TRP A 610 -17.93 -21.58 -22.01
CA TRP A 610 -17.25 -21.21 -20.77
C TRP A 610 -15.73 -21.14 -20.96
N ASN A 611 -15.04 -20.38 -20.13
CA ASN A 611 -13.59 -20.30 -20.10
C ASN A 611 -13.06 -20.41 -18.65
N SER A 612 -11.89 -21.00 -18.41
CA SER A 612 -11.31 -21.09 -17.05
C SER A 612 -10.85 -19.75 -16.48
N THR A 613 -10.91 -18.66 -17.25
CA THR A 613 -10.54 -17.31 -16.83
C THR A 613 -11.64 -16.32 -17.18
N ASN A 614 -11.77 -15.25 -16.38
CA ASN A 614 -12.73 -14.18 -16.64
C ASN A 614 -12.40 -13.34 -17.88
N VAL A 615 -11.14 -13.25 -18.28
CA VAL A 615 -10.71 -12.48 -19.46
C VAL A 615 -10.76 -13.28 -20.78
N GLY A 616 -10.96 -14.60 -20.71
CA GLY A 616 -11.14 -15.46 -21.87
C GLY A 616 -9.87 -15.95 -22.55
N ASP A 617 -8.70 -15.84 -21.88
CA ASP A 617 -7.40 -16.36 -22.36
C ASP A 617 -7.05 -17.75 -21.81
N GLY A 618 -7.91 -18.29 -20.94
CA GLY A 618 -7.83 -19.63 -20.38
C GLY A 618 -8.31 -20.73 -21.33
N ILE A 619 -8.54 -21.90 -20.76
CA ILE A 619 -9.05 -23.08 -21.48
C ILE A 619 -10.54 -22.87 -21.77
N ASP A 620 -10.94 -23.11 -23.02
CA ASP A 620 -12.33 -23.09 -23.43
C ASP A 620 -13.04 -24.41 -23.12
N TYR A 621 -14.20 -24.32 -22.47
CA TYR A 621 -15.05 -25.43 -22.11
C TYR A 621 -16.35 -25.35 -22.91
N THR A 622 -16.57 -26.35 -23.76
CA THR A 622 -17.80 -26.45 -24.56
C THR A 622 -18.94 -26.94 -23.68
N VAL A 623 -20.14 -26.37 -23.82
CA VAL A 623 -21.33 -26.84 -23.08
C VAL A 623 -21.61 -28.33 -23.37
N ASN A 624 -22.00 -29.07 -22.34
CA ASN A 624 -22.21 -30.52 -22.36
C ASN A 624 -20.94 -31.36 -22.63
N SER A 625 -19.75 -30.76 -22.67
CA SER A 625 -18.50 -31.54 -22.69
C SER A 625 -18.23 -32.15 -21.32
N ILE A 626 -17.47 -33.26 -21.32
CA ILE A 626 -17.02 -33.92 -20.09
C ILE A 626 -15.60 -33.46 -19.79
N VAL A 627 -15.35 -33.06 -18.55
CA VAL A 627 -14.03 -32.71 -18.01
C VAL A 627 -13.75 -33.56 -16.77
N ASP A 628 -12.51 -34.02 -16.60
CA ASP A 628 -12.10 -34.65 -15.35
C ASP A 628 -11.71 -33.56 -14.33
N ILE A 629 -12.26 -33.65 -13.12
CA ILE A 629 -11.99 -32.68 -12.07
C ILE A 629 -10.65 -32.99 -11.40
N GLU A 630 -9.73 -32.03 -11.41
CA GLU A 630 -8.39 -32.17 -10.87
C GLU A 630 -8.32 -31.85 -9.36
N GLU A 631 -7.13 -31.59 -8.81
CA GLU A 631 -6.88 -31.36 -7.37
C GLU A 631 -7.29 -29.95 -6.87
N SER A 632 -8.31 -29.32 -7.47
CA SER A 632 -8.84 -28.02 -7.05
C SER A 632 -10.22 -27.74 -7.63
N ASP A 633 -10.95 -26.79 -7.04
CA ASP A 633 -12.20 -26.25 -7.62
C ASP A 633 -11.95 -25.68 -9.02
N LEU A 634 -12.89 -25.93 -9.94
CA LEU A 634 -12.85 -25.44 -11.33
C LEU A 634 -13.78 -24.23 -11.48
N ALA A 635 -13.21 -23.03 -11.49
CA ALA A 635 -13.95 -21.80 -11.80
C ALA A 635 -14.08 -21.60 -13.31
N LEU A 636 -15.30 -21.41 -13.79
CA LEU A 636 -15.67 -21.21 -15.19
C LEU A 636 -16.41 -19.88 -15.38
N TYR A 637 -16.04 -19.14 -16.40
CA TYR A 637 -16.54 -17.81 -16.69
C TYR A 637 -17.23 -17.80 -18.06
N ALA A 638 -18.41 -17.18 -18.15
CA ALA A 638 -19.17 -17.14 -19.39
C ALA A 638 -18.34 -16.48 -20.50
N LYS A 639 -18.26 -17.15 -21.64
CA LYS A 639 -17.56 -16.67 -22.83
C LYS A 639 -18.57 -15.99 -23.75
N TRP A 640 -18.23 -14.79 -24.21
CA TRP A 640 -19.11 -13.94 -25.00
C TRP A 640 -18.54 -13.67 -26.39
N LYS A 641 -19.32 -13.96 -27.42
CA LYS A 641 -19.00 -13.64 -28.81
C LYS A 641 -19.74 -12.38 -29.24
N ALA A 642 -19.01 -11.34 -29.62
CA ALA A 642 -19.61 -10.08 -30.09
C ALA A 642 -20.51 -10.33 -31.32
N ASN A 643 -21.73 -9.81 -31.29
CA ASN A 643 -22.66 -9.89 -32.41
C ASN A 643 -22.13 -9.07 -33.60
N SER A 644 -22.51 -9.44 -34.82
CA SER A 644 -22.14 -8.71 -36.03
C SER A 644 -23.34 -8.02 -36.65
N TYR A 645 -23.13 -6.81 -37.16
CA TYR A 645 -24.15 -5.96 -37.72
C TYR A 645 -23.72 -5.42 -39.09
N VAL A 646 -24.70 -5.23 -39.96
CA VAL A 646 -24.50 -4.77 -41.33
C VAL A 646 -24.78 -3.28 -41.44
N VAL A 647 -23.84 -2.56 -42.03
CA VAL A 647 -23.94 -1.13 -42.33
C VAL A 647 -24.17 -0.93 -43.81
N THR A 648 -25.33 -0.38 -44.15
CA THR A 648 -25.77 -0.15 -45.53
C THR A 648 -25.65 1.34 -45.89
N PHE A 649 -25.24 1.63 -47.12
CA PHE A 649 -25.04 3.01 -47.58
C PHE A 649 -26.10 3.39 -48.62
N ASN A 650 -27.06 4.20 -48.22
CA ASN A 650 -28.02 4.81 -49.14
C ASN A 650 -27.43 6.09 -49.74
N THR A 651 -27.02 6.02 -50.99
CA THR A 651 -26.30 7.09 -51.68
C THR A 651 -27.20 8.21 -52.20
N ASN A 652 -28.53 8.11 -52.03
CA ASN A 652 -29.53 9.10 -52.46
C ASN A 652 -29.33 9.60 -53.91
N GLY A 653 -29.10 8.64 -54.81
CA GLY A 653 -28.91 8.88 -56.25
C GLY A 653 -27.46 9.07 -56.69
N GLY A 654 -26.48 8.86 -55.80
CA GLY A 654 -25.06 8.72 -56.17
C GLY A 654 -24.66 7.27 -56.48
N THR A 655 -23.40 7.05 -56.90
CA THR A 655 -22.84 5.72 -57.16
C THR A 655 -22.98 4.77 -55.97
N ALA A 656 -23.42 3.53 -56.21
CA ALA A 656 -23.66 2.53 -55.17
C ALA A 656 -22.40 2.17 -54.36
N ILE A 657 -22.60 1.81 -53.09
CA ILE A 657 -21.55 1.39 -52.15
C ILE A 657 -21.97 0.08 -51.50
N ASN A 658 -21.06 -0.89 -51.45
CA ASN A 658 -21.32 -2.19 -50.84
C ASN A 658 -21.49 -2.07 -49.31
N PRO A 659 -22.39 -2.85 -48.69
CA PRO A 659 -22.50 -2.90 -47.23
C PRO A 659 -21.22 -3.40 -46.55
N ILE A 660 -21.01 -2.99 -45.30
CA ILE A 660 -19.88 -3.40 -44.45
C ILE A 660 -20.42 -4.13 -43.22
N THR A 661 -19.83 -5.26 -42.86
CA THR A 661 -20.12 -5.96 -41.60
C THR A 661 -19.09 -5.58 -40.55
N VAL A 662 -19.55 -5.17 -39.37
CA VAL A 662 -18.70 -4.89 -38.20
C VAL A 662 -19.28 -5.56 -36.95
N ILE A 663 -18.45 -5.78 -35.93
CA ILE A 663 -18.90 -6.32 -34.64
C ILE A 663 -19.54 -5.22 -33.77
N TYR A 664 -20.31 -5.62 -32.76
CA TYR A 664 -20.93 -4.72 -31.78
C TYR A 664 -19.91 -3.73 -31.20
N GLU A 665 -20.31 -2.47 -31.09
CA GLU A 665 -19.52 -1.32 -30.62
C GLU A 665 -18.26 -1.00 -31.45
N ALA A 666 -18.04 -1.63 -32.60
CA ALA A 666 -16.95 -1.27 -33.49
C ALA A 666 -17.27 -0.02 -34.32
N LEU A 667 -16.20 0.71 -34.67
CA LEU A 667 -16.25 1.81 -35.64
C LEU A 667 -16.31 1.26 -37.08
N VAL A 668 -17.05 1.95 -37.94
CA VAL A 668 -17.13 1.63 -39.38
C VAL A 668 -16.03 2.37 -40.12
N SER A 669 -15.35 1.68 -41.03
CA SER A 669 -14.40 2.34 -41.93
C SER A 669 -15.11 3.29 -42.91
N LYS A 670 -14.53 4.48 -43.13
CA LYS A 670 -15.12 5.48 -44.03
C LYS A 670 -15.20 4.92 -45.46
N PRO A 671 -16.38 4.90 -46.11
CA PRO A 671 -16.51 4.38 -47.47
C PRO A 671 -15.94 5.38 -48.49
N VAL A 672 -15.77 4.92 -49.73
CA VAL A 672 -15.50 5.82 -50.87
C VAL A 672 -16.61 6.86 -51.02
N ILE A 673 -16.24 8.10 -51.37
CA ILE A 673 -17.21 9.18 -51.55
C ILE A 673 -18.07 8.84 -52.79
N PRO A 674 -19.41 8.74 -52.66
CA PRO A 674 -20.26 8.47 -53.81
C PRO A 674 -20.25 9.68 -54.76
N ILE A 675 -20.56 9.46 -56.04
CA ILE A 675 -20.61 10.53 -57.06
C ILE A 675 -22.05 10.69 -57.58
N LYS A 676 -22.54 11.94 -57.59
CA LYS A 676 -23.84 12.32 -58.18
C LYS A 676 -23.65 13.53 -59.12
N PRO A 677 -23.76 13.37 -60.45
CA PRO A 677 -23.52 14.46 -61.41
C PRO A 677 -24.39 15.69 -61.15
N GLY A 678 -23.78 16.88 -61.11
CA GLY A 678 -24.47 18.16 -60.85
C GLY A 678 -24.66 18.51 -59.37
N TYR A 679 -24.11 17.71 -58.44
CA TYR A 679 -24.24 17.91 -56.99
C TYR A 679 -22.91 17.75 -56.26
N THR A 680 -22.76 18.44 -55.12
CA THR A 680 -21.63 18.30 -54.18
C THR A 680 -22.04 17.43 -52.99
N PHE A 681 -21.20 16.47 -52.59
CA PHE A 681 -21.43 15.57 -51.45
C PHE A 681 -21.13 16.29 -50.12
N LEU A 682 -22.10 16.30 -49.20
CA LEU A 682 -22.00 17.01 -47.92
C LEU A 682 -21.77 16.11 -46.70
N GLY A 683 -21.76 14.78 -46.87
CA GLY A 683 -21.54 13.83 -45.78
C GLY A 683 -22.60 12.75 -45.65
N TRP A 684 -22.38 11.86 -44.68
CA TRP A 684 -23.27 10.76 -44.31
C TRP A 684 -24.10 11.12 -43.08
N TYR A 685 -25.34 10.68 -43.02
CA TYR A 685 -26.30 10.97 -41.95
C TYR A 685 -26.97 9.67 -41.46
N LYS A 686 -27.35 9.63 -40.18
CA LYS A 686 -28.04 8.50 -39.53
C LYS A 686 -29.49 8.34 -40.00
N ASP A 687 -30.08 9.43 -40.49
CA ASP A 687 -31.48 9.52 -40.86
C ASP A 687 -31.67 10.07 -42.29
N ALA A 688 -32.79 9.68 -42.91
CA ALA A 688 -33.13 10.11 -44.27
C ALA A 688 -33.51 11.60 -44.37
N GLN A 689 -33.77 12.28 -43.24
CA GLN A 689 -34.07 13.72 -43.21
C GLN A 689 -32.80 14.58 -43.10
N PHE A 690 -31.62 13.95 -43.01
CA PHE A 690 -30.31 14.60 -42.93
C PHE A 690 -30.17 15.54 -41.72
N THR A 691 -30.73 15.12 -40.58
CA THR A 691 -30.73 15.89 -39.34
C THR A 691 -29.57 15.51 -38.42
N ILE A 692 -29.14 14.24 -38.44
CA ILE A 692 -28.11 13.72 -37.55
C ILE A 692 -26.91 13.23 -38.38
N PRO A 693 -25.78 13.97 -38.40
CA PRO A 693 -24.60 13.53 -39.14
C PRO A 693 -24.00 12.27 -38.53
N TRP A 694 -23.45 11.39 -39.38
CA TRP A 694 -22.66 10.24 -38.95
C TRP A 694 -21.18 10.61 -38.85
N ASN A 695 -20.56 10.25 -37.74
CA ASN A 695 -19.14 10.46 -37.47
C ASN A 695 -18.39 9.12 -37.42
N PHE A 696 -17.61 8.83 -38.47
CA PHE A 696 -16.83 7.58 -38.58
C PHE A 696 -15.72 7.41 -37.53
N THR A 697 -15.39 8.44 -36.73
CA THR A 697 -14.39 8.33 -35.65
C THR A 697 -14.99 8.14 -34.27
N THR A 698 -16.29 8.37 -34.08
CA THR A 698 -16.93 8.31 -32.75
C THR A 698 -18.21 7.49 -32.71
N ASP A 699 -18.94 7.40 -33.82
CA ASP A 699 -20.18 6.62 -33.85
C ASP A 699 -19.89 5.13 -34.02
N MET A 700 -20.39 4.36 -33.06
CA MET A 700 -20.24 2.91 -33.00
C MET A 700 -21.49 2.21 -33.52
N ILE A 701 -21.33 0.96 -33.97
CA ILE A 701 -22.42 0.14 -34.47
C ILE A 701 -22.96 -0.77 -33.38
N THR A 702 -24.22 -0.57 -33.03
CA THR A 702 -24.94 -1.39 -32.04
C THR A 702 -26.07 -2.22 -32.65
N GLN A 703 -26.42 -1.94 -33.92
CA GLN A 703 -27.45 -2.64 -34.69
C GLN A 703 -27.22 -2.45 -36.20
N ASN A 704 -27.98 -3.18 -37.02
CA ASN A 704 -28.01 -2.93 -38.47
C ASN A 704 -28.35 -1.45 -38.73
N THR A 705 -27.48 -0.76 -39.46
CA THR A 705 -27.52 0.70 -39.61
C THR A 705 -27.50 1.08 -41.08
N THR A 706 -28.32 2.06 -41.48
CA THR A 706 -28.30 2.63 -42.83
C THR A 706 -27.83 4.08 -42.77
N LEU A 707 -26.79 4.42 -43.53
CA LEU A 707 -26.25 5.78 -43.64
C LEU A 707 -26.72 6.43 -44.94
N TYR A 708 -27.12 7.70 -44.87
CA TYR A 708 -27.72 8.44 -45.97
C TYR A 708 -26.82 9.57 -46.48
N ALA A 709 -26.53 9.60 -47.77
CA ALA A 709 -25.72 10.65 -48.40
C ALA A 709 -26.52 11.95 -48.60
N LYS A 710 -25.97 13.09 -48.17
CA LYS A 710 -26.55 14.43 -48.40
C LYS A 710 -25.85 15.16 -49.56
N TRP A 711 -26.63 15.91 -50.34
CA TRP A 711 -26.19 16.56 -51.59
C TRP A 711 -26.65 18.02 -51.70
N GLU A 712 -25.88 18.88 -52.39
CA GLU A 712 -26.23 20.27 -52.72
C GLU A 712 -26.04 20.56 -54.24
N ASN A 713 -26.94 21.32 -54.87
CA ASN A 713 -26.99 21.56 -56.33
C ASN A 713 -26.11 22.75 -56.78
N VAL A 714 -25.50 22.66 -57.96
CA VAL A 714 -24.67 23.73 -58.56
C VAL A 714 -25.44 24.46 -59.69
N VAL A 715 -25.74 25.76 -59.55
CA VAL A 715 -26.49 26.59 -60.54
C VAL A 715 -25.60 27.42 -61.48
N ALA A 716 -25.99 27.55 -62.77
CA ALA A 716 -25.26 28.27 -63.83
C ALA A 716 -25.71 29.74 -64.06
N GLN A 717 -24.75 30.64 -64.33
CA GLN A 717 -24.97 32.07 -64.64
C GLN A 717 -24.49 32.45 -66.07
N TYR A 718 -25.15 33.42 -66.71
CA TYR A 718 -24.82 33.98 -68.03
C TYR A 718 -24.54 35.48 -67.98
N THR A 719 -23.86 36.01 -68.99
CA THR A 719 -23.44 37.42 -69.07
C THR A 719 -24.31 38.19 -70.06
N VAL A 720 -24.78 39.37 -69.67
CA VAL A 720 -25.49 40.32 -70.52
C VAL A 720 -24.61 41.55 -70.72
N ASP A 721 -24.06 41.70 -71.92
CA ASP A 721 -23.19 42.82 -72.30
C ASP A 721 -23.98 43.91 -73.05
N PHE A 722 -23.49 45.15 -73.04
CA PHE A 722 -24.17 46.31 -73.62
C PHE A 722 -23.27 47.07 -74.60
N GLU A 723 -23.58 46.97 -75.90
CA GLU A 723 -22.93 47.73 -76.97
C GLU A 723 -23.71 49.01 -77.27
N THR A 724 -23.12 50.15 -76.95
CA THR A 724 -23.81 51.45 -76.91
C THR A 724 -23.88 52.14 -78.27
N ASN A 725 -23.28 51.56 -79.32
CA ASN A 725 -23.30 52.09 -80.69
C ASN A 725 -22.90 53.58 -80.76
N GLY A 726 -21.82 53.91 -80.06
CA GLY A 726 -21.25 55.26 -79.98
C GLY A 726 -21.90 56.19 -78.93
N GLY A 727 -22.59 55.63 -77.93
CA GLY A 727 -23.05 56.34 -76.74
C GLY A 727 -22.11 56.20 -75.54
N SER A 728 -22.52 56.69 -74.37
CA SER A 728 -21.79 56.49 -73.11
C SER A 728 -21.79 55.02 -72.67
N ALA A 729 -20.67 54.52 -72.15
CA ALA A 729 -20.49 53.12 -71.74
C ALA A 729 -21.52 52.62 -70.70
N VAL A 730 -21.90 51.35 -70.80
CA VAL A 730 -22.81 50.65 -69.88
C VAL A 730 -22.17 49.34 -69.44
N ALA A 731 -22.16 49.05 -68.13
CA ALA A 731 -21.51 47.87 -67.57
C ALA A 731 -22.33 46.59 -67.79
N SER A 732 -21.63 45.49 -68.07
CA SER A 732 -22.20 44.16 -68.22
C SER A 732 -22.79 43.60 -66.92
N GLN A 733 -23.77 42.72 -67.03
CA GLN A 733 -24.44 42.04 -65.91
C GLN A 733 -24.19 40.53 -65.91
N LYS A 734 -24.10 39.92 -64.72
CA LYS A 734 -24.16 38.46 -64.52
C LYS A 734 -25.56 38.08 -64.04
N VAL A 735 -26.23 37.22 -64.79
CA VAL A 735 -27.65 36.89 -64.60
C VAL A 735 -27.82 35.37 -64.56
N THR A 736 -28.54 34.85 -63.57
CA THR A 736 -28.87 33.42 -63.46
C THR A 736 -29.68 32.98 -64.68
N LYS A 737 -29.38 31.80 -65.23
CA LYS A 737 -30.11 31.25 -66.38
C LYS A 737 -31.63 31.29 -66.15
N ASP A 738 -32.37 31.67 -67.21
CA ASP A 738 -33.83 31.75 -67.24
C ASP A 738 -34.43 32.82 -66.30
N THR A 739 -33.64 33.85 -65.95
CA THR A 739 -34.12 35.04 -65.18
C THR A 739 -33.96 36.34 -65.99
N LEU A 740 -34.60 37.43 -65.53
CA LEU A 740 -34.56 38.75 -66.19
C LEU A 740 -33.24 39.49 -65.91
N ALA A 741 -32.69 40.16 -66.92
CA ALA A 741 -31.62 41.15 -66.71
C ALA A 741 -32.22 42.46 -66.16
N THR A 742 -31.44 43.22 -65.39
CA THR A 742 -31.87 44.53 -64.88
C THR A 742 -31.75 45.58 -65.99
N ASN A 743 -32.72 46.49 -66.15
CA ASN A 743 -32.61 47.56 -67.14
C ASN A 743 -31.51 48.56 -66.72
N PRO A 744 -30.44 48.77 -67.50
CA PRO A 744 -29.42 49.75 -67.15
C PRO A 744 -29.93 51.19 -67.31
N VAL A 745 -29.19 52.15 -66.76
CA VAL A 745 -29.41 53.57 -67.05
C VAL A 745 -29.21 53.81 -68.55
N ASN A 746 -30.12 54.57 -69.17
CA ASN A 746 -30.05 54.85 -70.60
C ASN A 746 -28.73 55.57 -70.95
N PRO A 747 -27.99 55.09 -71.97
CA PRO A 747 -26.78 55.77 -72.42
C PRO A 747 -27.14 57.12 -73.05
N THR A 748 -26.15 58.00 -73.23
CA THR A 748 -26.30 59.30 -73.92
C THR A 748 -25.39 59.40 -75.15
N LYS A 749 -25.86 60.07 -76.22
CA LYS A 749 -25.10 60.33 -77.46
C LYS A 749 -25.46 61.73 -77.98
N ALA A 750 -24.48 62.63 -78.09
CA ALA A 750 -24.73 64.04 -78.41
C ALA A 750 -25.41 64.21 -79.79
N GLY A 751 -26.53 64.94 -79.84
CA GLY A 751 -27.32 65.17 -81.06
C GLY A 751 -28.23 64.00 -81.48
N TYR A 752 -28.41 63.00 -80.60
CA TYR A 752 -29.26 61.84 -80.81
C TYR A 752 -30.09 61.50 -79.56
N THR A 753 -31.34 61.09 -79.75
CA THR A 753 -32.24 60.56 -78.71
C THR A 753 -32.13 59.03 -78.62
N PHE A 754 -31.90 58.48 -77.41
CA PHE A 754 -31.89 57.02 -77.15
C PHE A 754 -33.32 56.46 -77.18
N THR A 755 -33.51 55.35 -77.87
CA THR A 755 -34.87 54.78 -78.09
C THR A 755 -35.04 53.33 -77.61
N GLY A 756 -33.96 52.64 -77.22
CA GLY A 756 -34.03 51.30 -76.64
C GLY A 756 -32.82 50.41 -76.94
N TRP A 757 -32.83 49.22 -76.32
CA TRP A 757 -31.84 48.16 -76.51
C TRP A 757 -32.40 47.07 -77.43
N TYR A 758 -31.55 46.49 -78.27
CA TYR A 758 -31.90 45.52 -79.30
C TYR A 758 -31.00 44.28 -79.23
N LYS A 759 -31.49 43.13 -79.68
CA LYS A 759 -30.78 41.83 -79.61
C LYS A 759 -29.77 41.65 -80.74
N ASP A 760 -29.89 42.45 -81.78
CA ASP A 760 -29.14 42.37 -83.04
C ASP A 760 -28.54 43.73 -83.42
N ILE A 761 -27.42 43.71 -84.15
CA ILE A 761 -26.67 44.91 -84.53
C ILE A 761 -27.39 45.73 -85.62
N GLU A 762 -28.28 45.08 -86.37
CA GLU A 762 -29.18 45.70 -87.36
C GLU A 762 -30.36 46.44 -86.71
N LEU A 763 -30.51 46.30 -85.39
CA LEU A 763 -31.48 47.01 -84.54
C LEU A 763 -32.93 46.72 -84.92
N THR A 764 -33.23 45.47 -85.25
CA THR A 764 -34.55 45.03 -85.71
C THR A 764 -35.39 44.34 -84.62
N ILE A 765 -34.75 43.75 -83.60
CA ILE A 765 -35.40 42.99 -82.52
C ILE A 765 -35.18 43.70 -81.18
N PRO A 766 -36.19 44.40 -80.62
CA PRO A 766 -36.04 45.06 -79.33
C PRO A 766 -35.89 44.06 -78.18
N TRP A 767 -35.06 44.39 -77.20
CA TRP A 767 -34.95 43.70 -75.92
C TRP A 767 -35.83 44.37 -74.87
N ASN A 768 -36.61 43.57 -74.13
CA ASN A 768 -37.50 44.02 -73.08
C ASN A 768 -37.07 43.47 -71.72
N PHE A 769 -36.45 44.31 -70.87
CA PHE A 769 -35.97 43.91 -69.54
C PHE A 769 -37.06 43.42 -68.58
N SER A 770 -38.34 43.67 -68.88
CA SER A 770 -39.46 43.16 -68.07
C SER A 770 -40.07 41.87 -68.61
N LYS A 771 -39.62 41.36 -69.77
CA LYS A 771 -40.21 40.17 -70.43
C LYS A 771 -39.18 39.16 -70.93
N ASP A 772 -38.03 39.61 -71.42
CA ASP A 772 -37.03 38.75 -72.03
C ASP A 772 -36.11 38.11 -70.99
N LEU A 773 -36.07 36.77 -70.96
CA LEU A 773 -35.22 35.99 -70.05
C LEU A 773 -33.84 35.74 -70.66
N VAL A 774 -32.80 35.75 -69.82
CA VAL A 774 -31.42 35.46 -70.21
C VAL A 774 -31.20 33.95 -70.26
N LYS A 775 -31.13 33.39 -71.48
CA LYS A 775 -30.99 31.94 -71.71
C LYS A 775 -29.57 31.51 -72.11
N SER A 776 -28.71 32.46 -72.43
CA SER A 776 -27.29 32.30 -72.79
C SER A 776 -26.58 33.64 -72.58
N ASN A 777 -25.25 33.69 -72.77
CA ASN A 777 -24.57 34.98 -72.90
C ASN A 777 -25.18 35.75 -74.08
N ILE A 778 -25.41 37.06 -73.91
CA ILE A 778 -26.03 37.91 -74.93
C ILE A 778 -25.46 39.33 -74.86
N THR A 779 -25.33 39.99 -76.01
CA THR A 779 -24.96 41.40 -76.12
C THR A 779 -26.15 42.19 -76.65
N LEU A 780 -26.50 43.30 -76.00
CA LEU A 780 -27.61 44.19 -76.37
C LEU A 780 -27.08 45.49 -76.99
N TYR A 781 -27.71 45.94 -78.08
CA TYR A 781 -27.24 47.06 -78.90
C TYR A 781 -28.16 48.29 -78.77
N ALA A 782 -27.59 49.47 -78.55
CA ALA A 782 -28.35 50.72 -78.41
C ALA A 782 -28.84 51.30 -79.74
N HIS A 783 -30.09 51.75 -79.83
CA HIS A 783 -30.66 52.43 -81.00
C HIS A 783 -30.89 53.93 -80.78
N TRP A 784 -30.56 54.75 -81.79
CA TRP A 784 -30.44 56.20 -81.73
C TRP A 784 -31.15 56.91 -82.90
N VAL A 785 -31.82 58.04 -82.64
CA VAL A 785 -32.47 58.89 -83.66
C VAL A 785 -31.89 60.31 -83.61
N LYS A 786 -31.51 60.91 -84.74
CA LYS A 786 -30.84 62.23 -84.83
C LYS A 786 -31.80 63.39 -84.60
N ASP A 787 -31.41 64.38 -83.79
CA ASP A 787 -32.25 65.54 -83.46
C ASP A 787 -32.19 66.61 -84.59
N GLY A 788 -33.35 67.10 -85.07
CA GLY A 788 -33.47 68.06 -86.20
C GLY A 788 -33.61 69.53 -85.79
N SER A 789 -33.12 70.47 -86.63
CA SER A 789 -33.11 71.93 -86.42
C SER A 789 -34.01 72.70 -87.40
N SER A 790 -35.04 73.41 -86.92
CA SER A 790 -35.42 74.78 -87.35
C SER A 790 -36.70 75.31 -86.67
N GLY A 791 -36.68 76.56 -86.18
CA GLY A 791 -37.76 77.56 -86.37
C GLY A 791 -38.91 77.73 -85.34
N GLY A 792 -38.69 78.62 -84.35
CA GLY A 792 -39.59 79.64 -83.76
C GLY A 792 -41.14 79.55 -83.71
N GLY A 793 -41.70 79.55 -82.48
CA GLY A 793 -42.54 80.64 -81.92
C GLY A 793 -44.09 80.61 -81.99
N GLY A 794 -44.76 80.60 -80.80
CA GLY A 794 -45.91 81.51 -80.53
C GLY A 794 -47.24 81.00 -79.89
N SER A 795 -47.36 81.14 -78.55
CA SER A 795 -48.55 81.44 -77.66
C SER A 795 -49.85 80.57 -77.70
N ILE A 796 -50.47 80.19 -76.56
CA ILE A 796 -51.41 80.95 -75.68
C ILE A 796 -51.63 80.23 -74.30
N SER A 797 -51.96 80.99 -73.22
CA SER A 797 -52.38 80.59 -71.83
C SER A 797 -53.94 80.50 -71.70
N PRO A 798 -54.64 79.99 -70.64
CA PRO A 798 -54.31 79.97 -69.19
C PRO A 798 -54.77 78.73 -68.34
N ASN A 799 -54.44 78.78 -67.03
CA ASN A 799 -54.84 78.04 -65.78
C ASN A 799 -56.25 77.35 -65.73
N PRO A 800 -56.65 76.48 -64.73
CA PRO A 800 -56.08 76.27 -63.38
C PRO A 800 -56.06 74.83 -62.76
N SER A 801 -55.39 74.71 -61.60
CA SER A 801 -55.35 73.58 -60.62
C SER A 801 -56.72 73.30 -59.94
N PRO A 802 -56.97 72.23 -59.10
CA PRO A 802 -56.22 71.90 -57.86
C PRO A 802 -56.12 70.41 -57.38
N LYS A 803 -55.23 70.25 -56.38
CA LYS A 803 -54.95 69.20 -55.32
C LYS A 803 -56.20 68.63 -54.56
N PRO A 804 -56.12 67.82 -53.45
CA PRO A 804 -55.00 67.17 -52.67
C PRO A 804 -55.25 65.66 -52.28
N GLY A 805 -54.27 64.83 -51.85
CA GLY A 805 -53.68 64.64 -50.49
C GLY A 805 -54.28 63.40 -49.77
N PRO A 806 -53.78 62.84 -48.63
CA PRO A 806 -52.54 62.99 -47.81
C PRO A 806 -51.71 61.65 -47.69
N ASN A 807 -50.41 61.55 -47.33
CA ASN A 807 -49.60 61.87 -46.12
C ASN A 807 -49.64 60.84 -44.94
N ILE A 808 -48.50 60.11 -44.72
CA ILE A 808 -47.70 59.68 -43.50
C ILE A 808 -48.39 59.45 -42.11
N PRO A 809 -47.77 58.92 -41.00
CA PRO A 809 -46.44 58.29 -40.73
C PRO A 809 -46.34 57.19 -39.60
N GLU A 810 -45.09 56.75 -39.29
CA GLU A 810 -44.50 56.43 -37.93
C GLU A 810 -45.03 55.19 -37.13
N LYS A 811 -44.35 54.48 -36.19
CA LYS A 811 -43.06 54.55 -35.46
C LYS A 811 -42.85 53.25 -34.61
N GLN A 812 -41.58 52.95 -34.26
CA GLN A 812 -40.98 52.47 -32.99
C GLN A 812 -41.36 51.16 -32.21
N GLU A 813 -40.28 50.48 -31.79
CA GLU A 813 -39.91 49.85 -30.48
C GLU A 813 -40.81 48.82 -29.78
N GLN A 814 -40.21 47.69 -29.32
CA GLN A 814 -40.09 47.28 -27.88
C GLN A 814 -39.51 45.85 -27.68
N LYS A 815 -38.55 45.72 -26.75
CA LYS A 815 -38.37 44.63 -25.75
C LYS A 815 -39.10 45.11 -24.46
N PRO A 816 -39.41 44.35 -23.37
CA PRO A 816 -38.81 43.09 -22.85
C PRO A 816 -39.80 42.09 -22.13
N GLU A 817 -39.22 41.11 -21.41
CA GLU A 817 -39.63 40.51 -20.10
C GLU A 817 -40.53 39.25 -19.92
N GLU A 818 -39.92 38.29 -19.18
CA GLU A 818 -40.36 37.36 -18.11
C GLU A 818 -41.71 36.61 -18.10
N GLN A 819 -41.67 35.29 -17.81
CA GLN A 819 -42.16 34.66 -16.55
C GLN A 819 -42.09 33.11 -16.55
N LYS A 820 -41.53 32.53 -15.47
CA LYS A 820 -41.84 31.19 -14.86
C LYS A 820 -43.15 31.35 -14.03
N PRO A 821 -43.80 30.34 -13.40
CA PRO A 821 -43.46 28.92 -13.13
C PRO A 821 -44.65 27.92 -13.29
N GLU A 822 -44.45 26.62 -13.00
CA GLU A 822 -45.32 25.75 -12.15
C GLU A 822 -45.06 24.23 -12.36
N GLU A 823 -44.63 23.55 -11.28
CA GLU A 823 -44.99 22.16 -10.88
C GLU A 823 -46.22 22.28 -9.91
N PRO A 824 -46.98 21.23 -9.48
CA PRO A 824 -46.56 19.86 -9.12
C PRO A 824 -47.63 18.72 -9.25
N LYS A 825 -47.29 17.52 -8.71
CA LYS A 825 -48.12 16.49 -7.98
C LYS A 825 -48.08 15.06 -8.56
N SER A 826 -47.48 14.10 -7.84
CA SER A 826 -48.02 13.15 -6.80
C SER A 826 -48.62 11.89 -7.47
N GLU A 827 -48.54 10.64 -7.04
CA GLU A 827 -48.25 9.82 -5.83
C GLU A 827 -47.87 8.41 -6.40
N GLU A 828 -47.26 7.41 -5.74
CA GLU A 828 -47.79 6.64 -4.61
C GLU A 828 -46.78 5.49 -4.27
N GLN A 829 -46.74 5.06 -3.00
CA GLN A 829 -45.82 4.05 -2.45
C GLN A 829 -46.47 2.66 -2.26
N LYS A 830 -45.58 1.63 -2.17
CA LYS A 830 -45.59 0.34 -1.42
C LYS A 830 -45.79 -0.96 -2.24
N PRO A 831 -45.30 -2.15 -1.79
CA PRO A 831 -44.54 -2.49 -0.57
C PRO A 831 -43.22 -3.29 -0.80
N LYS A 832 -42.47 -3.44 0.30
CA LYS A 832 -41.24 -4.22 0.52
C LYS A 832 -41.48 -5.75 0.47
N PRO A 833 -40.52 -6.55 -0.01
CA PRO A 833 -40.20 -7.85 0.60
C PRO A 833 -38.71 -8.00 0.99
N GLU A 834 -38.49 -9.02 1.81
CA GLU A 834 -37.37 -9.38 2.69
C GLU A 834 -35.95 -9.54 2.09
N GLU A 835 -34.97 -9.39 2.98
CA GLU A 835 -33.51 -9.47 2.78
C GLU A 835 -32.98 -10.84 2.37
N PRO A 836 -31.89 -10.89 1.57
CA PRO A 836 -30.88 -11.93 1.66
C PRO A 836 -29.55 -11.38 2.18
N ILE A 837 -29.13 -11.95 3.31
CA ILE A 837 -27.77 -12.26 3.81
C ILE A 837 -26.59 -11.51 3.15
N ASP A 838 -25.90 -10.71 3.99
CA ASP A 838 -24.70 -9.90 3.70
C ASP A 838 -23.50 -10.73 3.20
N PRO A 839 -22.91 -10.45 2.02
CA PRO A 839 -21.57 -10.91 1.68
C PRO A 839 -20.52 -10.06 2.42
N GLN A 840 -19.54 -10.73 3.01
CA GLN A 840 -18.36 -10.16 3.68
C GLN A 840 -17.82 -8.89 2.96
N PRO A 841 -17.51 -7.79 3.68
CA PRO A 841 -16.98 -6.58 3.08
C PRO A 841 -15.54 -6.79 2.61
N THR A 842 -15.34 -6.70 1.30
CA THR A 842 -14.02 -6.60 0.65
C THR A 842 -13.43 -5.20 0.89
N GLU A 843 -12.14 -5.14 1.22
CA GLU A 843 -11.38 -3.89 1.34
C GLU A 843 -11.41 -3.08 0.03
N PRO A 844 -11.36 -1.72 0.06
CA PRO A 844 -11.34 -0.92 -1.15
C PRO A 844 -10.03 -1.17 -1.91
N ASP A 845 -10.16 -1.73 -3.11
CA ASP A 845 -9.06 -1.90 -4.05
C ASP A 845 -8.38 -0.54 -4.36
N ILE A 846 -7.04 -0.50 -4.33
CA ILE A 846 -6.27 0.64 -4.84
C ILE A 846 -6.43 0.62 -6.37
N ILE A 847 -7.38 1.37 -6.93
CA ILE A 847 -7.66 1.34 -8.38
C ILE A 847 -6.90 2.47 -9.07
N PHE A 848 -5.90 2.11 -9.89
CA PHE A 848 -5.35 3.05 -10.88
C PHE A 848 -6.42 3.34 -11.94
N SER A 849 -6.63 4.61 -12.27
CA SER A 849 -7.76 5.06 -13.11
C SER A 849 -7.75 4.51 -14.55
N ASP A 850 -6.62 3.98 -15.01
CA ASP A 850 -6.42 3.42 -16.35
C ASP A 850 -6.22 1.89 -16.35
N ILE A 851 -6.50 1.24 -15.22
CA ILE A 851 -6.44 -0.22 -15.06
C ILE A 851 -7.82 -0.74 -14.66
N SER A 852 -8.58 -1.18 -15.66
CA SER A 852 -9.86 -1.88 -15.41
C SER A 852 -9.63 -3.30 -14.90
N GLN A 853 -10.58 -3.84 -14.14
CA GLN A 853 -10.57 -5.24 -13.65
C GLN A 853 -10.37 -6.29 -14.76
N GLY A 854 -10.75 -5.97 -16.01
CA GLY A 854 -10.52 -6.84 -17.17
C GLY A 854 -9.12 -6.77 -17.79
N HIS A 855 -8.19 -5.97 -17.26
CA HIS A 855 -6.82 -5.93 -17.74
C HIS A 855 -6.07 -7.20 -17.30
N TRP A 856 -5.37 -7.90 -18.20
CA TRP A 856 -4.69 -9.19 -17.92
C TRP A 856 -3.70 -9.13 -16.74
N ALA A 857 -3.10 -7.96 -16.49
CA ALA A 857 -2.19 -7.73 -15.37
C ALA A 857 -2.88 -7.17 -14.10
N TRP A 858 -4.20 -6.96 -14.11
CA TRP A 858 -4.93 -6.26 -13.06
C TRP A 858 -4.65 -6.84 -11.68
N ALA A 859 -4.86 -8.15 -11.47
CA ALA A 859 -4.69 -8.77 -10.15
C ALA A 859 -3.27 -8.61 -9.59
N MET A 860 -2.25 -8.79 -10.44
CA MET A 860 -0.85 -8.64 -10.05
C MET A 860 -0.48 -7.19 -9.77
N ILE A 861 -1.02 -6.25 -10.55
CA ILE A 861 -0.85 -4.80 -10.32
C ILE A 861 -1.52 -4.41 -9.00
N GLN A 862 -2.74 -4.87 -8.73
CA GLN A 862 -3.44 -4.60 -7.48
C GLN A 862 -2.65 -5.12 -6.28
N GLU A 863 -2.18 -6.35 -6.33
CA GLU A 863 -1.43 -6.96 -5.23
C GLU A 863 -0.11 -6.22 -4.96
N MET A 864 0.64 -5.91 -6.01
CA MET A 864 1.87 -5.14 -5.90
C MET A 864 1.62 -3.70 -5.44
N ALA A 865 0.44 -3.13 -5.72
CA ALA A 865 0.05 -1.81 -5.24
C ALA A 865 -0.34 -1.84 -3.76
N LYS A 866 -1.06 -2.87 -3.31
CA LYS A 866 -1.42 -3.09 -1.90
C LYS A 866 -0.18 -3.20 -1.02
N GLN A 867 0.86 -3.87 -1.51
CA GLN A 867 2.15 -4.00 -0.83
C GLN A 867 3.00 -2.72 -0.88
N GLY A 868 2.52 -1.63 -1.48
CA GLY A 868 3.27 -0.37 -1.64
C GLY A 868 4.45 -0.44 -2.61
N ILE A 869 4.63 -1.57 -3.29
CA ILE A 869 5.74 -1.80 -4.25
C ILE A 869 5.55 -0.90 -5.48
N ILE A 870 4.32 -0.77 -5.97
CA ILE A 870 3.96 0.17 -7.03
C ILE A 870 2.98 1.23 -6.52
N THR A 871 3.13 2.47 -7.01
CA THR A 871 2.38 3.64 -6.51
C THR A 871 1.74 4.47 -7.63
N GLY A 872 1.87 4.03 -8.89
CA GLY A 872 1.34 4.76 -10.05
C GLY A 872 2.04 6.10 -10.31
N TYR A 873 1.38 6.95 -11.08
CA TYR A 873 1.76 8.33 -11.36
C TYR A 873 0.92 9.28 -10.50
N GLN A 874 1.38 10.52 -10.33
CA GLN A 874 0.66 11.56 -9.58
C GLN A 874 -0.74 11.88 -10.15
N ASP A 875 -0.99 11.55 -11.42
CA ASP A 875 -2.28 11.69 -12.09
C ASP A 875 -3.27 10.54 -11.78
N GLY A 876 -2.89 9.61 -10.90
CA GLY A 876 -3.72 8.46 -10.51
C GLY A 876 -3.67 7.27 -11.47
N THR A 877 -2.83 7.33 -12.52
CA THR A 877 -2.71 6.27 -13.53
C THR A 877 -1.53 5.33 -13.27
N PHE A 878 -1.55 4.12 -13.84
CA PHE A 878 -0.44 3.18 -13.87
C PHE A 878 0.30 3.15 -15.21
N LYS A 879 -0.37 3.44 -16.33
CA LYS A 879 0.11 3.40 -17.72
C LYS A 879 0.63 2.00 -18.10
N PRO A 880 -0.24 0.98 -18.14
CA PRO A 880 0.18 -0.43 -18.21
C PRO A 880 0.97 -0.77 -19.47
N ASN A 881 0.57 -0.22 -20.61
CA ASN A 881 1.15 -0.48 -21.92
C ASN A 881 2.34 0.44 -22.24
N ALA A 882 2.67 1.39 -21.37
CA ALA A 882 3.84 2.23 -21.58
C ALA A 882 5.11 1.42 -21.26
N PRO A 883 6.18 1.55 -22.06
CA PRO A 883 7.48 0.98 -21.72
C PRO A 883 7.98 1.46 -20.36
N ILE A 884 8.57 0.57 -19.57
CA ILE A 884 9.17 0.95 -18.29
C ILE A 884 10.57 1.53 -18.51
N GLN A 885 10.84 2.68 -17.89
CA GLN A 885 12.17 3.29 -17.87
C GLN A 885 13.05 2.64 -16.80
N ARG A 886 14.36 2.62 -17.04
CA ARG A 886 15.36 2.00 -16.14
C ARG A 886 15.30 2.56 -14.71
N GLN A 887 15.08 3.86 -14.53
CA GLN A 887 14.92 4.47 -13.20
C GLN A 887 13.69 3.97 -12.43
N HIS A 888 12.56 3.73 -13.13
CA HIS A 888 11.34 3.25 -12.51
C HIS A 888 11.45 1.76 -12.15
N ALA A 889 12.12 0.96 -12.99
CA ALA A 889 12.43 -0.43 -12.68
C ALA A 889 13.34 -0.54 -11.44
N ALA A 890 14.35 0.35 -11.32
CA ALA A 890 15.22 0.39 -10.15
C ALA A 890 14.43 0.69 -8.86
N LEU A 891 13.57 1.71 -8.88
CA LEU A 891 12.72 2.05 -7.73
C LEU A 891 11.81 0.89 -7.32
N ILE A 892 11.15 0.24 -8.28
CA ILE A 892 10.25 -0.89 -8.00
C ILE A 892 11.03 -2.06 -7.38
N LEU A 893 12.22 -2.38 -7.90
CA LEU A 893 13.06 -3.46 -7.35
C LEU A 893 13.53 -3.16 -5.92
N THR A 894 13.93 -1.92 -5.62
CA THR A 894 14.33 -1.53 -4.25
C THR A 894 13.19 -1.52 -3.25
N ARG A 895 11.93 -1.41 -3.73
CA ARG A 895 10.74 -1.55 -2.88
C ARG A 895 10.33 -3.00 -2.70
N ALA A 896 10.49 -3.80 -3.75
CA ALA A 896 10.13 -5.21 -3.74
C ALA A 896 11.14 -6.08 -2.98
N LEU A 897 12.41 -5.68 -2.92
CA LEU A 897 13.52 -6.52 -2.45
C LEU A 897 14.44 -5.77 -1.49
N ALA A 898 14.87 -6.47 -0.43
CA ALA A 898 16.00 -6.05 0.39
C ALA A 898 17.31 -6.37 -0.35
N LEU A 899 17.87 -5.40 -1.06
CA LEU A 899 19.05 -5.58 -1.90
C LEU A 899 20.36 -5.46 -1.09
N GLU A 900 21.16 -6.53 -1.08
CA GLU A 900 22.49 -6.52 -0.46
C GLU A 900 23.57 -5.94 -1.39
N PRO A 901 24.43 -5.03 -0.91
CA PRO A 901 25.52 -4.49 -1.70
C PRO A 901 26.63 -5.53 -1.92
N LYS A 902 26.91 -5.86 -3.19
CA LYS A 902 27.96 -6.80 -3.62
C LYS A 902 29.24 -6.10 -4.10
N LYS A 903 29.17 -4.79 -4.38
CA LYS A 903 30.28 -3.96 -4.85
C LYS A 903 30.07 -2.50 -4.46
N ASP A 904 31.17 -1.74 -4.38
CA ASP A 904 31.10 -0.29 -4.17
C ASP A 904 30.38 0.41 -5.35
N ALA A 905 29.58 1.44 -5.02
CA ALA A 905 28.94 2.26 -6.03
C ALA A 905 29.98 3.06 -6.82
N ARG A 906 29.80 3.12 -8.14
CA ARG A 906 30.56 3.99 -9.04
C ARG A 906 29.64 5.07 -9.57
N GLU A 907 30.06 6.33 -9.46
CA GLU A 907 29.28 7.45 -9.98
C GLU A 907 29.03 7.27 -11.49
N PHE A 908 27.76 7.34 -11.89
CA PHE A 908 27.37 7.41 -13.29
C PHE A 908 27.47 8.86 -13.79
N ASN A 909 28.00 9.05 -15.00
CA ASN A 909 28.24 10.38 -15.58
C ASN A 909 26.95 11.18 -15.83
N ASP A 910 25.79 10.52 -15.90
CA ASP A 910 24.49 11.11 -16.21
C ASP A 910 23.51 11.14 -15.02
N ILE A 911 23.96 10.78 -13.82
CA ILE A 911 23.14 10.83 -12.59
C ILE A 911 23.80 11.76 -11.55
N PRO A 912 23.33 13.02 -11.40
CA PRO A 912 23.83 13.90 -10.35
C PRO A 912 23.30 13.49 -8.96
N LYS A 913 24.00 13.90 -7.89
CA LYS A 913 23.67 13.50 -6.50
C LYS A 913 22.31 13.98 -6.00
N ASP A 914 21.77 15.03 -6.61
CA ASP A 914 20.44 15.59 -6.35
C ASP A 914 19.34 14.97 -7.23
N HIS A 915 19.68 14.01 -8.10
CA HIS A 915 18.69 13.30 -8.91
C HIS A 915 17.72 12.52 -8.02
N LEU A 916 16.42 12.62 -8.31
CA LEU A 916 15.33 12.01 -7.53
C LEU A 916 15.55 10.51 -7.25
N TYR A 917 16.15 9.79 -8.18
CA TYR A 917 16.41 8.35 -8.09
C TYR A 917 17.88 8.00 -7.74
N PHE A 918 18.70 8.97 -7.35
CA PHE A 918 20.14 8.75 -7.06
C PHE A 918 20.36 7.58 -6.09
N GLY A 919 19.70 7.60 -4.92
CA GLY A 919 19.87 6.57 -3.90
C GLY A 919 19.44 5.17 -4.34
N VAL A 920 18.31 5.04 -5.04
CA VAL A 920 17.82 3.72 -5.52
C VAL A 920 18.66 3.20 -6.69
N ILE A 921 19.20 4.07 -7.53
CA ILE A 921 20.11 3.69 -8.62
C ILE A 921 21.43 3.16 -8.06
N ASP A 922 21.98 3.80 -7.02
CA ASP A 922 23.17 3.32 -6.31
C ASP A 922 22.93 1.94 -5.70
N GLN A 923 21.79 1.72 -5.04
CA GLN A 923 21.45 0.44 -4.44
C GLN A 923 21.40 -0.71 -5.45
N VAL A 924 20.69 -0.52 -6.57
CA VAL A 924 20.62 -1.58 -7.60
C VAL A 924 21.95 -1.79 -8.33
N GLN A 925 22.81 -0.77 -8.38
CA GLN A 925 24.17 -0.89 -8.90
C GLN A 925 25.06 -1.69 -7.94
N GLN A 926 25.05 -1.34 -6.66
CA GLN A 926 25.79 -2.05 -5.61
C GLN A 926 25.37 -3.52 -5.51
N ALA A 927 24.08 -3.82 -5.67
CA ALA A 927 23.55 -5.18 -5.72
C ALA A 927 23.93 -5.96 -7.01
N GLY A 928 24.56 -5.29 -7.99
CA GLY A 928 24.99 -5.90 -9.25
C GLY A 928 23.89 -6.12 -10.27
N LEU A 929 22.71 -5.49 -10.09
CA LEU A 929 21.57 -5.65 -10.99
C LEU A 929 21.69 -4.76 -12.24
N PHE A 930 22.25 -3.56 -12.10
CA PHE A 930 22.47 -2.61 -13.20
C PHE A 930 23.93 -2.17 -13.28
N GLU A 931 24.59 -2.32 -14.43
CA GLU A 931 26.02 -1.96 -14.59
C GLU A 931 26.27 -0.69 -15.44
N GLY A 932 25.21 -0.09 -16.01
CA GLY A 932 25.31 1.03 -16.96
C GLY A 932 26.00 0.69 -18.29
N ILE A 933 26.07 1.65 -19.20
CA ILE A 933 26.74 1.55 -20.50
C ILE A 933 27.66 2.76 -20.66
N ASP A 934 28.94 2.53 -20.92
CA ASP A 934 29.97 3.58 -21.11
C ASP A 934 30.01 4.63 -19.97
N GLY A 935 29.81 4.17 -18.73
CA GLY A 935 29.79 5.02 -17.54
C GLY A 935 28.50 5.81 -17.32
N ASN A 936 27.44 5.57 -18.10
CA ASN A 936 26.12 6.18 -17.94
C ASN A 936 25.07 5.14 -17.49
N PHE A 937 24.14 5.53 -16.62
CA PHE A 937 23.00 4.70 -16.22
C PHE A 937 21.86 4.71 -17.24
N GLN A 938 21.65 5.86 -17.89
CA GLN A 938 20.58 6.18 -18.83
C GLN A 938 19.18 6.04 -18.21
N PRO A 939 18.82 6.93 -17.27
CA PRO A 939 17.67 6.73 -16.36
C PRO A 939 16.32 6.71 -17.07
N THR A 940 16.18 7.49 -18.16
CA THR A 940 14.95 7.60 -18.94
C THR A 940 14.86 6.62 -20.12
N THR A 941 15.90 5.82 -20.36
CA THR A 941 15.89 4.80 -21.42
C THR A 941 14.99 3.64 -21.01
N ASN A 942 14.23 3.11 -21.98
CA ASN A 942 13.34 1.99 -21.74
C ASN A 942 14.14 0.69 -21.53
N LEU A 943 13.72 -0.11 -20.55
CA LEU A 943 14.32 -1.41 -20.27
C LEU A 943 13.86 -2.42 -21.33
N THR A 944 14.77 -3.20 -21.91
CA THR A 944 14.39 -4.29 -22.84
C THR A 944 14.01 -5.55 -22.09
N ARG A 945 13.24 -6.43 -22.74
CA ARG A 945 12.83 -7.72 -22.17
C ARG A 945 14.01 -8.62 -21.80
N ALA A 946 15.08 -8.62 -22.61
CA ALA A 946 16.33 -9.34 -22.30
C ALA A 946 17.07 -8.75 -21.09
N GLN A 947 17.09 -7.43 -20.93
CA GLN A 947 17.72 -6.78 -19.77
C GLN A 947 16.93 -7.08 -18.49
N MET A 948 15.61 -6.99 -18.54
CA MET A 948 14.73 -7.40 -17.43
C MET A 948 14.94 -8.87 -17.06
N ALA A 949 15.09 -9.77 -18.04
CA ALA A 949 15.35 -11.18 -17.75
C ALA A 949 16.65 -11.40 -16.96
N LYS A 950 17.74 -10.74 -17.37
CA LYS A 950 19.00 -10.75 -16.61
C LYS A 950 18.82 -10.20 -15.19
N VAL A 951 18.11 -9.07 -15.05
CA VAL A 951 17.89 -8.43 -13.74
C VAL A 951 17.14 -9.35 -12.78
N LEU A 952 16.04 -9.96 -13.21
CA LEU A 952 15.24 -10.85 -12.35
C LEU A 952 16.01 -12.12 -11.97
N VAL A 953 16.75 -12.74 -12.91
CA VAL A 953 17.58 -13.91 -12.58
C VAL A 953 18.63 -13.57 -11.53
N LEU A 954 19.28 -12.41 -11.64
CA LEU A 954 20.29 -11.98 -10.67
C LEU A 954 19.69 -11.58 -9.32
N ALA A 955 18.53 -10.92 -9.34
CA ALA A 955 17.86 -10.44 -8.13
C ALA A 955 17.34 -11.60 -7.26
N PHE A 956 16.81 -12.66 -7.88
CA PHE A 956 16.24 -13.83 -7.20
C PHE A 956 17.18 -15.03 -7.17
N ASN A 957 18.42 -14.88 -7.63
CA ASN A 957 19.44 -15.94 -7.71
C ASN A 957 18.91 -17.24 -8.36
N LEU A 958 18.10 -17.10 -9.42
CA LEU A 958 17.38 -18.22 -10.05
C LEU A 958 18.35 -19.16 -10.76
N THR A 959 18.18 -20.47 -10.59
CA THR A 959 19.08 -21.50 -11.15
C THR A 959 18.46 -22.32 -12.30
N SER A 960 19.29 -23.18 -12.91
CA SER A 960 19.20 -23.73 -14.27
C SER A 960 17.86 -24.33 -14.73
N SER A 961 17.62 -24.21 -16.04
CA SER A 961 16.60 -24.93 -16.82
C SER A 961 17.28 -25.59 -18.03
N ASN A 962 16.95 -26.86 -18.33
CA ASN A 962 17.46 -27.59 -19.51
C ASN A 962 16.54 -27.44 -20.75
N LYS A 963 15.64 -26.45 -20.76
CA LYS A 963 14.69 -26.24 -21.87
C LYS A 963 15.25 -25.27 -22.92
N ASP A 964 15.10 -25.64 -24.19
CA ASP A 964 15.06 -24.66 -25.28
C ASP A 964 13.85 -23.74 -25.08
N THR A 965 13.98 -22.45 -25.41
CA THR A 965 13.05 -21.41 -24.97
C THR A 965 11.98 -21.05 -26.01
N PHE A 966 12.13 -19.88 -26.63
CA PHE A 966 11.18 -19.24 -27.54
C PHE A 966 11.77 -19.22 -28.95
N GLU A 967 10.91 -19.29 -29.97
CA GLU A 967 11.33 -19.45 -31.37
C GLU A 967 12.23 -18.32 -31.87
N ASP A 968 12.06 -17.12 -31.32
CA ASP A 968 12.79 -15.90 -31.68
C ASP A 968 14.03 -15.61 -30.81
N VAL A 969 14.41 -16.52 -29.89
CA VAL A 969 15.58 -16.36 -29.02
C VAL A 969 16.67 -17.38 -29.40
N PRO A 970 17.56 -17.05 -30.36
CA PRO A 970 18.61 -17.97 -30.78
C PRO A 970 19.60 -18.25 -29.63
N LYS A 971 20.20 -19.45 -29.61
CA LYS A 971 21.22 -19.84 -28.60
C LYS A 971 22.43 -18.91 -28.56
N THR A 972 22.66 -18.16 -29.62
CA THR A 972 23.72 -17.15 -29.74
C THR A 972 23.35 -15.79 -29.13
N HIS A 973 22.09 -15.57 -28.74
CA HIS A 973 21.67 -14.33 -28.09
C HIS A 973 22.26 -14.24 -26.68
N TRP A 974 22.84 -13.10 -26.31
CA TRP A 974 23.54 -12.92 -25.02
C TRP A 974 22.66 -13.22 -23.80
N ALA A 975 21.34 -13.00 -23.93
CA ALA A 975 20.37 -13.24 -22.86
C ALA A 975 19.69 -14.63 -22.91
N HIS A 976 20.08 -15.50 -23.84
CA HIS A 976 19.40 -16.79 -24.05
C HIS A 976 19.26 -17.59 -22.74
N ASN A 977 20.34 -17.73 -21.97
CA ASN A 977 20.32 -18.47 -20.71
C ASN A 977 19.44 -17.83 -19.63
N PHE A 978 19.44 -16.50 -19.51
CA PHE A 978 18.58 -15.80 -18.54
C PHE A 978 17.10 -15.98 -18.87
N ILE A 979 16.76 -15.90 -20.15
CA ILE A 979 15.38 -16.11 -20.64
C ILE A 979 14.97 -17.57 -20.40
N ALA A 980 15.89 -18.53 -20.58
CA ALA A 980 15.63 -19.95 -20.31
C ALA A 980 15.35 -20.24 -18.84
N ILE A 981 16.07 -19.58 -17.94
CA ILE A 981 15.85 -19.68 -16.50
C ILE A 981 14.47 -19.11 -16.16
N LEU A 982 14.11 -17.91 -16.64
CA LEU A 982 12.78 -17.37 -16.38
C LEU A 982 11.64 -18.25 -16.91
N ALA A 983 11.78 -18.79 -18.12
CA ALA A 983 10.78 -19.67 -18.71
C ALA A 983 10.67 -21.01 -17.95
N GLY A 984 11.81 -21.56 -17.52
CA GLY A 984 11.86 -22.80 -16.74
C GLY A 984 11.22 -22.68 -15.36
N ASN A 985 11.32 -21.49 -14.74
CA ASN A 985 10.66 -21.15 -13.48
C ASN A 985 9.24 -20.58 -13.68
N GLY A 986 8.64 -20.70 -14.86
CA GLY A 986 7.25 -20.23 -15.08
C GLY A 986 7.04 -18.71 -14.96
N ILE A 987 8.11 -17.91 -14.83
CA ILE A 987 8.03 -16.45 -14.67
C ILE A 987 7.58 -15.79 -15.99
N THR A 988 8.05 -16.32 -17.13
CA THR A 988 7.64 -15.87 -18.47
C THR A 988 7.10 -17.02 -19.29
N ILE A 989 6.01 -16.77 -20.03
CA ILE A 989 5.35 -17.74 -20.92
C ILE A 989 5.44 -17.36 -22.40
N GLY A 990 6.00 -16.17 -22.72
CA GLY A 990 6.07 -15.64 -24.08
C GLY A 990 4.71 -15.17 -24.63
N ASP A 991 4.70 -14.70 -25.87
CA ASP A 991 3.52 -14.34 -26.66
C ASP A 991 3.54 -15.20 -27.95
N ASN A 992 2.64 -16.18 -28.03
CA ASN A 992 2.55 -17.11 -29.17
C ASN A 992 3.90 -17.75 -29.54
N GLY A 993 4.65 -18.24 -28.54
CA GLY A 993 5.96 -18.88 -28.74
C GLY A 993 7.14 -17.91 -28.92
N ASN A 994 6.92 -16.59 -28.88
CA ASN A 994 7.96 -15.57 -29.03
C ASN A 994 8.20 -14.81 -27.72
N PHE A 995 9.45 -14.40 -27.46
CA PHE A 995 9.82 -13.59 -26.31
C PHE A 995 10.14 -12.14 -26.64
N ARG A 996 10.52 -11.82 -27.88
CA ARG A 996 10.94 -10.49 -28.37
C ARG A 996 12.01 -9.85 -27.49
N PRO A 997 13.22 -10.45 -27.38
CA PRO A 997 14.22 -10.06 -26.38
C PRO A 997 14.71 -8.62 -26.49
N ASN A 998 14.64 -8.02 -27.68
CA ASN A 998 15.12 -6.65 -27.93
C ASN A 998 14.03 -5.58 -27.79
N ASP A 999 12.76 -5.98 -27.65
CA ASP A 999 11.67 -5.04 -27.49
C ASP A 999 11.67 -4.44 -26.06
N PRO A 1000 11.20 -3.20 -25.89
CA PRO A 1000 10.95 -2.63 -24.57
C PRO A 1000 9.93 -3.46 -23.80
N VAL A 1001 10.18 -3.68 -22.51
CA VAL A 1001 9.19 -4.28 -21.61
C VAL A 1001 8.21 -3.21 -21.14
N THR A 1002 6.91 -3.50 -21.21
CA THR A 1002 5.87 -2.60 -20.69
C THR A 1002 5.84 -2.63 -19.16
N ARG A 1003 5.21 -1.62 -18.53
CA ARG A 1003 5.07 -1.54 -17.08
C ARG A 1003 4.25 -2.70 -16.51
N ALA A 1004 3.17 -3.09 -17.18
CA ALA A 1004 2.38 -4.26 -16.79
C ALA A 1004 3.19 -5.56 -16.86
N GLU A 1005 3.94 -5.78 -17.96
CA GLU A 1005 4.80 -6.97 -18.10
C GLU A 1005 5.91 -7.02 -17.06
N PHE A 1006 6.58 -5.90 -16.77
CA PHE A 1006 7.61 -5.84 -15.74
C PHE A 1006 7.05 -6.23 -14.37
N VAL A 1007 5.90 -5.66 -13.99
CA VAL A 1007 5.25 -5.95 -12.70
C VAL A 1007 4.79 -7.40 -12.64
N THR A 1008 4.21 -7.95 -13.70
CA THR A 1008 3.80 -9.36 -13.76
C THR A 1008 5.00 -10.30 -13.61
N PHE A 1009 6.13 -10.02 -14.26
CA PHE A 1009 7.28 -10.91 -14.19
C PHE A 1009 7.96 -10.81 -12.82
N LEU A 1010 8.02 -9.61 -12.23
CA LEU A 1010 8.48 -9.42 -10.87
C LEU A 1010 7.57 -10.10 -9.84
N TYR A 1011 6.26 -9.94 -9.98
CA TYR A 1011 5.26 -10.61 -9.13
C TYR A 1011 5.46 -12.12 -9.15
N ARG A 1012 5.55 -12.72 -10.35
CA ARG A 1012 5.77 -14.16 -10.48
C ARG A 1012 7.10 -14.62 -9.89
N ALA A 1013 8.14 -13.79 -9.98
CA ALA A 1013 9.44 -14.06 -9.38
C ALA A 1013 9.41 -13.98 -7.84
N LEU A 1014 8.64 -13.06 -7.26
CA LEU A 1014 8.41 -12.94 -5.81
C LEU A 1014 7.65 -14.14 -5.23
N HIS A 1015 6.88 -14.84 -6.06
CA HIS A 1015 6.05 -15.97 -5.69
C HIS A 1015 6.57 -17.31 -6.26
N GLN A 1016 7.87 -17.37 -6.61
CA GLN A 1016 8.56 -18.63 -6.96
C GLN A 1016 9.03 -19.38 -5.72
#